data_AF-A0A2N1J710-F1
#
_entry.id   AF-A0A2N1J710-F1
#
_cell.length_a   1.000
_cell.length_b   1.000
_cell.length_c   1.000
_cell.angle_alpha   90.00
_cell.angle_beta   90.00
_cell.angle_gamma   90.00
#
_symmetry.space_group_name_H-M   'P 1'
#
loop_
_entity.id
_entity.type
_entity.pdbx_description
1 polymer ?
#
loop_
_entity_poly.entity_id
_entity_poly.type
_entity_poly.pdbx_seq_one_letter_code
_entity_poly.pdbx_strand_id
1 'polypeptide(L)'
;MDAAVVPSVCDGALYASYTYTSPIPDGCVSKGSERISCVLGVDEAGRGPVLGPLVYGIAYCPEHAQEQLHEIGFAGALSTQLTADSKTLTAEKRDGLLAALLENNGTIGWAVRVMSPQDIAAGMLRRRPHNLNAQSSDSTVLLIREILDSGVDITKIFVDTVGEPNAYARLLRSHFPRHPHIEWTVTRKADAIYPVVGAASIAAKVTRDRCLENWTYAEPSLPSLPELGVPGDKRKRAEDSDAWETGSGYPGDPRTVQYLHQTLDPLFGWAGIVRFSWATAKTLLEARASGGGEDDALRTSLAGTPLPASSRAYSVRWIDEPATLTHFFSKGAVPQSTHAHSDALQKDRAASQKHRHAIWRDLALGTACAADFSRALHTSHTCAKKLKVPKMPPKKAAATTEKPRLGRPSNNLRMGIVGLPNVGKSTLFNTIAKCDLGKAANFPYATIEPEEARVPVPDDRFLWLVDAYKPKSEVPAFLTCIDIAGLTAGASTGVGLGNSFLSNVRNVDGIFQVIRAFDDADIIHVEGDVDPTRDMNIISTELRLKDIEWAEKALDEARKNARSAGNNSLEDRKKKEEVAVIEKILKVLKEDDMDVRKGDWNGKEVELINTLRLLTAKPVIYLVNLSERDYARKKNKWLPKIKEWIDQNNPGDLLIPFSAALEEQLYVKDEDEQGQQEYLKTMGEGVASALPKITKSGYDSLDLIRYFTAGPDEVRAWSIRRGLKAPQAAGVIHTDFENKFVCGEIMSFEDLKAAGSENAVRAAGKLSQKGKTYEMVDGDIAHWKAGA
;
A
#
# COMPACT_ATOMS: atom_id res chain seq x y z
N MET A 1 37.47 30.16 -12.83
CA MET A 1 36.61 30.52 -13.98
C MET A 1 35.30 30.93 -13.36
N ASP A 2 34.92 32.20 -13.50
CA ASP A 2 33.65 32.68 -12.95
C ASP A 2 32.51 31.88 -13.57
N ALA A 3 31.61 31.33 -12.74
CA ALA A 3 30.46 30.58 -13.18
C ALA A 3 29.63 31.44 -14.15
N ALA A 4 29.31 30.92 -15.33
CA ALA A 4 28.46 31.62 -16.29
C ALA A 4 27.14 32.01 -15.61
N VAL A 5 26.79 33.30 -15.64
CA VAL A 5 25.54 33.81 -15.07
C VAL A 5 24.39 33.18 -15.84
N VAL A 6 23.61 32.33 -15.17
CA VAL A 6 22.44 31.67 -15.76
C VAL A 6 21.25 32.63 -15.67
N PRO A 7 20.75 33.18 -16.81
CA PRO A 7 19.76 34.26 -16.79
C PRO A 7 18.40 33.84 -16.22
N SER A 8 18.13 32.53 -16.20
CA SER A 8 16.90 31.96 -15.66
C SER A 8 16.85 31.87 -14.15
N VAL A 9 17.94 32.18 -13.42
CA VAL A 9 17.97 32.12 -11.96
C VAL A 9 17.67 33.51 -11.38
N CYS A 10 16.70 33.62 -10.47
CA CYS A 10 16.43 34.87 -9.79
C CYS A 10 17.48 35.20 -8.71
N ASP A 11 17.78 36.48 -8.57
CA ASP A 11 18.59 37.00 -7.47
C ASP A 11 17.76 37.02 -6.16
N GLY A 12 18.14 36.20 -5.19
CA GLY A 12 17.52 36.15 -3.86
C GLY A 12 16.60 34.95 -3.63
N ALA A 13 15.85 34.99 -2.52
CA ALA A 13 15.10 33.83 -2.03
C ALA A 13 13.91 33.49 -2.94
N LEU A 14 13.69 32.19 -3.18
CA LEU A 14 12.60 31.70 -4.02
C LEU A 14 11.28 31.67 -3.25
N TYR A 15 10.53 32.78 -3.28
CA TYR A 15 9.23 32.90 -2.60
C TYR A 15 8.06 32.35 -3.42
N ALA A 16 8.10 32.54 -4.73
CA ALA A 16 6.99 32.25 -5.64
C ALA A 16 7.51 31.65 -6.94
N SER A 17 6.67 30.86 -7.58
CA SER A 17 6.96 30.23 -8.86
C SER A 17 7.01 31.27 -9.98
N TYR A 18 8.09 31.30 -10.75
CA TYR A 18 8.32 32.26 -11.85
C TYR A 18 8.61 31.56 -13.18
N THR A 19 8.43 32.30 -14.26
CA THR A 19 8.74 31.84 -15.63
C THR A 19 9.81 32.74 -16.19
N TYR A 20 10.84 32.13 -16.78
CA TYR A 20 11.84 32.83 -17.57
C TYR A 20 11.70 32.39 -19.03
N THR A 21 11.63 33.36 -19.93
CA THR A 21 11.62 33.15 -21.39
C THR A 21 12.84 33.83 -21.99
N SER A 22 13.59 33.10 -22.82
CA SER A 22 14.67 33.70 -23.62
C SER A 22 14.08 34.68 -24.64
N PRO A 23 14.87 35.64 -25.17
CA PRO A 23 14.48 36.39 -26.35
C PRO A 23 14.06 35.45 -27.48
N ILE A 24 12.98 35.80 -28.19
CA ILE A 24 12.47 34.96 -29.28
C ILE A 24 13.45 35.06 -30.44
N PRO A 25 13.94 33.91 -30.97
CA PRO A 25 14.85 33.91 -32.11
C PRO A 25 14.20 34.51 -33.36
N ASP A 26 14.93 35.36 -34.08
CA ASP A 26 14.49 35.92 -35.38
C ASP A 26 14.11 34.82 -36.39
N GLY A 27 14.76 33.65 -36.29
CA GLY A 27 14.50 32.49 -37.13
C GLY A 27 13.19 31.74 -36.79
N CYS A 28 12.55 32.02 -35.66
CA CYS A 28 11.30 31.35 -35.24
C CYS A 28 10.05 32.21 -35.47
N VAL A 29 10.21 33.51 -35.75
CA VAL A 29 9.10 34.43 -35.96
C VAL A 29 8.72 34.47 -37.43
N SER A 30 7.45 34.22 -37.74
CA SER A 30 6.94 34.32 -39.12
C SER A 30 6.96 35.78 -39.59
N LYS A 31 7.74 36.10 -40.63
CA LYS A 31 7.82 37.44 -41.23
C LYS A 31 6.95 37.50 -42.49
N GLY A 32 5.84 38.24 -42.44
CA GLY A 32 4.96 38.46 -43.60
C GLY A 32 4.19 37.19 -44.03
N SER A 33 4.39 36.74 -45.27
CA SER A 33 3.71 35.58 -45.88
C SER A 33 4.49 34.26 -45.75
N GLU A 34 5.70 34.27 -45.21
CA GLU A 34 6.55 33.09 -45.06
C GLU A 34 6.39 32.53 -43.64
N ARG A 35 5.71 31.38 -43.52
CA ARG A 35 5.54 30.68 -42.24
C ARG A 35 6.73 29.76 -42.01
N ILE A 36 7.40 29.95 -40.89
CA ILE A 36 8.53 29.10 -40.49
C ILE A 36 7.99 28.04 -39.52
N SER A 37 8.05 26.77 -39.92
CA SER A 37 7.67 25.65 -39.06
C SER A 37 8.71 25.44 -37.95
N CYS A 38 8.25 25.53 -36.70
CA CYS A 38 9.08 25.30 -35.53
C CYS A 38 8.73 23.99 -34.83
N VAL A 39 9.74 23.38 -34.23
CA VAL A 39 9.62 22.20 -33.39
C VAL A 39 9.89 22.58 -31.95
N LEU A 40 9.12 22.04 -31.01
CA LEU A 40 9.25 22.29 -29.58
C LEU A 40 9.46 20.98 -28.80
N GLY A 41 10.38 21.02 -27.83
CA GLY A 41 10.65 19.95 -26.87
C GLY A 41 10.30 20.38 -25.45
N VAL A 42 9.78 19.46 -24.63
CA VAL A 42 9.41 19.69 -23.22
C VAL A 42 10.04 18.62 -22.33
N ASP A 43 10.67 19.05 -21.23
CA ASP A 43 11.17 18.15 -20.17
C ASP A 43 11.01 18.76 -18.75
N GLU A 44 11.15 17.93 -17.73
CA GLU A 44 11.03 18.28 -16.31
C GLU A 44 12.26 17.89 -15.48
N ALA A 45 12.61 18.70 -14.48
CA ALA A 45 13.72 18.47 -13.57
C ALA A 45 13.31 18.66 -12.10
N GLY A 46 13.63 17.67 -11.25
CA GLY A 46 13.40 17.77 -9.80
C GLY A 46 12.05 17.22 -9.33
N ARG A 47 11.44 16.28 -10.07
CA ARG A 47 10.18 15.65 -9.66
C ARG A 47 10.32 14.73 -8.45
N GLY A 48 11.42 13.98 -8.34
CA GLY A 48 11.65 12.98 -7.27
C GLY A 48 12.15 13.51 -5.91
N PRO A 49 13.01 14.55 -5.84
CA PRO A 49 13.49 15.09 -4.57
C PRO A 49 12.39 15.67 -3.67
N VAL A 50 12.59 15.53 -2.35
CA VAL A 50 11.80 16.21 -1.31
C VAL A 50 12.24 17.66 -1.11
N LEU A 51 13.52 17.93 -1.40
CA LEU A 51 14.13 19.26 -1.30
C LEU A 51 14.17 19.97 -2.65
N GLY A 52 13.96 21.28 -2.63
CA GLY A 52 14.21 22.17 -3.77
C GLY A 52 13.05 22.35 -4.74
N PRO A 53 13.24 23.18 -5.77
CA PRO A 53 12.20 23.52 -6.73
C PRO A 53 11.99 22.43 -7.78
N LEU A 54 10.82 22.46 -8.45
CA LEU A 54 10.52 21.65 -9.62
C LEU A 54 10.55 22.55 -10.84
N VAL A 55 11.39 22.25 -11.83
CA VAL A 55 11.60 23.10 -13.00
C VAL A 55 11.12 22.39 -14.25
N TYR A 56 10.26 23.04 -15.02
CA TYR A 56 9.89 22.60 -16.37
C TYR A 56 10.65 23.42 -17.38
N GLY A 57 11.22 22.77 -18.39
CA GLY A 57 11.92 23.43 -19.49
C GLY A 57 11.22 23.17 -20.81
N ILE A 58 11.26 24.16 -21.68
CA ILE A 58 10.96 24.02 -23.11
C ILE A 58 12.11 24.59 -23.93
N ALA A 59 12.34 23.98 -25.08
CA ALA A 59 13.22 24.51 -26.10
C ALA A 59 12.52 24.41 -27.45
N TYR A 60 12.76 25.37 -28.33
CA TYR A 60 12.16 25.40 -29.66
C TYR A 60 13.13 25.96 -30.69
N CYS A 61 13.06 25.42 -31.91
CA CYS A 61 13.88 25.84 -33.03
C CYS A 61 13.14 25.61 -34.35
N PRO A 62 13.56 26.23 -35.45
CA PRO A 62 13.06 25.92 -36.79
C PRO A 62 13.36 24.46 -37.17
N GLU A 63 12.54 23.86 -38.01
CA GLU A 63 12.71 22.44 -38.42
C GLU A 63 14.06 22.17 -39.11
N HIS A 64 14.58 23.13 -39.87
CA HIS A 64 15.90 23.04 -40.51
C HIS A 64 17.09 23.19 -39.54
N ALA A 65 16.86 23.75 -38.33
CA ALA A 65 17.90 23.97 -37.34
C ALA A 65 18.09 22.76 -36.39
N GLN A 66 17.31 21.67 -36.58
CA GLN A 66 17.49 20.46 -35.78
C GLN A 66 18.87 19.81 -35.95
N GLU A 67 19.46 19.90 -37.15
CA GLU A 67 20.82 19.40 -37.39
C GLU A 67 21.88 20.17 -36.60
N GLN A 68 21.67 21.48 -36.38
CA GLN A 68 22.57 22.30 -35.55
C GLN A 68 22.56 21.85 -34.08
N LEU A 69 21.40 21.41 -33.56
CA LEU A 69 21.33 20.85 -32.21
C LEU A 69 22.14 19.55 -32.08
N HIS A 70 22.20 18.74 -33.14
CA HIS A 70 23.08 17.57 -33.18
C HIS A 70 24.56 17.96 -33.15
N GLU A 71 24.96 19.00 -33.89
CA GLU A 71 26.35 19.51 -33.92
C GLU A 71 26.80 20.11 -32.58
N ILE A 72 25.90 20.78 -31.87
CA ILE A 72 26.15 21.35 -30.53
C ILE A 72 26.32 20.24 -29.46
N GLY A 73 25.99 18.98 -29.79
CA GLY A 73 26.18 17.83 -28.91
C GLY A 73 24.89 17.34 -28.23
N PHE A 74 23.73 17.85 -28.62
CA PHE A 74 22.43 17.28 -28.22
C PHE A 74 22.10 16.10 -29.16
N ALA A 75 22.78 14.97 -28.99
CA ALA A 75 22.64 13.83 -29.92
C ALA A 75 21.32 13.06 -29.73
N GLY A 76 20.48 13.05 -30.77
CA GLY A 76 19.39 12.08 -30.96
C GLY A 76 19.84 10.79 -31.68
N ALA A 77 18.98 9.78 -31.71
CA ALA A 77 19.27 8.37 -32.05
C ALA A 77 19.84 8.04 -33.47
N LEU A 78 20.21 9.03 -34.27
CA LEU A 78 20.75 8.86 -35.63
C LEU A 78 22.29 8.93 -35.73
N SER A 79 23.00 9.17 -34.62
CA SER A 79 24.48 9.12 -34.56
C SER A 79 24.95 7.88 -33.80
N THR A 80 25.78 7.05 -34.44
CA THR A 80 26.36 5.81 -33.89
C THR A 80 27.39 5.99 -32.77
N GLN A 81 27.53 7.17 -32.17
CA GLN A 81 28.40 7.40 -31.01
C GLN A 81 27.73 8.30 -29.96
N LEU A 82 27.60 7.75 -28.75
CA LEU A 82 27.23 8.38 -27.47
C LEU A 82 25.86 9.09 -27.41
N THR A 83 24.84 8.32 -27.01
CA THR A 83 23.60 8.83 -26.42
C THR A 83 23.93 9.61 -25.14
N ALA A 84 23.84 10.94 -25.18
CA ALA A 84 24.08 11.80 -24.02
C ALA A 84 22.86 11.78 -23.09
N ASP A 85 22.69 10.69 -22.33
CA ASP A 85 21.73 10.63 -21.23
C ASP A 85 22.09 11.78 -20.26
N SER A 86 21.27 12.83 -20.22
CA SER A 86 21.54 14.08 -19.51
C SER A 86 21.76 13.89 -17.99
N LYS A 87 21.42 12.71 -17.46
CA LYS A 87 21.68 12.24 -16.09
C LYS A 87 23.13 11.78 -15.85
N THR A 88 23.85 11.42 -16.91
CA THR A 88 25.24 10.91 -16.86
C THR A 88 26.29 12.01 -17.12
N LEU A 89 25.84 13.21 -17.51
CA LEU A 89 26.71 14.35 -17.80
C LEU A 89 27.16 15.07 -16.52
N THR A 90 28.46 15.38 -16.44
CA THR A 90 29.06 16.19 -15.37
C THR A 90 28.47 17.61 -15.36
N ALA A 91 28.46 18.27 -14.21
CA ALA A 91 27.94 19.64 -14.07
C ALA A 91 28.61 20.62 -15.03
N GLU A 92 29.94 20.54 -15.19
CA GLU A 92 30.71 21.36 -16.13
C GLU A 92 30.27 21.20 -17.59
N LYS A 93 29.95 19.97 -18.01
CA LYS A 93 29.45 19.71 -19.38
C LYS A 93 28.04 20.26 -19.58
N ARG A 94 27.20 20.23 -18.55
CA ARG A 94 25.84 20.80 -18.60
C ARG A 94 25.87 22.32 -18.68
N ASP A 95 26.78 22.96 -17.94
CA ASP A 95 27.02 24.40 -18.03
C ASP A 95 27.57 24.81 -19.40
N GLY A 96 28.47 24.02 -20.00
CA GLY A 96 28.96 24.23 -21.36
C GLY A 96 27.86 24.15 -22.42
N LEU A 97 26.93 23.19 -22.28
CA LEU A 97 25.78 23.06 -23.19
C LEU A 97 24.76 24.19 -23.02
N LEU A 98 24.56 24.70 -21.79
CA LEU A 98 23.72 25.88 -21.58
C LEU A 98 24.38 27.15 -22.15
N ALA A 99 25.70 27.31 -22.01
CA ALA A 99 26.43 28.41 -22.63
C ALA A 99 26.27 28.38 -24.16
N ALA A 100 26.33 27.20 -24.77
CA ALA A 100 26.07 27.04 -26.20
C ALA A 100 24.63 27.41 -26.60
N LEU A 101 23.62 27.16 -25.74
CA LEU A 101 22.25 27.64 -25.98
C LEU A 101 22.16 29.17 -25.91
N LEU A 102 22.88 29.79 -24.98
CA LEU A 102 22.93 31.26 -24.83
C LEU A 102 23.66 31.95 -25.99
N GLU A 103 24.67 31.31 -26.57
CA GLU A 103 25.38 31.82 -27.75
C GLU A 103 24.52 31.72 -29.03
N ASN A 104 23.62 30.73 -29.10
CA ASN A 104 22.75 30.46 -30.25
C ASN A 104 21.33 31.06 -30.12
N ASN A 105 21.18 32.18 -29.41
CA ASN A 105 19.89 32.87 -29.22
C ASN A 105 19.21 33.34 -30.54
N GLY A 106 19.92 33.34 -31.67
CA GLY A 106 19.38 33.71 -32.98
C GLY A 106 18.56 32.63 -33.68
N THR A 107 18.75 31.35 -33.31
CA THR A 107 18.08 30.19 -33.92
C THR A 107 17.33 29.32 -32.92
N ILE A 108 17.75 29.30 -31.64
CA ILE A 108 17.15 28.45 -30.61
C ILE A 108 16.58 29.32 -29.50
N GLY A 109 15.31 29.09 -29.18
CA GLY A 109 14.63 29.72 -28.05
C GLY A 109 14.39 28.70 -26.96
N TRP A 110 14.39 29.14 -25.70
CA TRP A 110 14.11 28.28 -24.56
C TRP A 110 13.40 29.05 -23.46
N ALA A 111 12.66 28.34 -22.62
CA ALA A 111 12.03 28.90 -21.45
C ALA A 111 11.98 27.88 -20.33
N VAL A 112 11.92 28.37 -19.09
CA VAL A 112 11.77 27.53 -17.91
C VAL A 112 10.72 28.08 -16.97
N ARG A 113 9.91 27.18 -16.40
CA ARG A 113 8.98 27.46 -15.30
C ARG A 113 9.55 26.83 -14.03
N VAL A 114 9.96 27.67 -13.09
CA VAL A 114 10.46 27.24 -11.78
C VAL A 114 9.31 27.26 -10.79
N MET A 115 8.93 26.09 -10.26
CA MET A 115 7.93 25.98 -9.20
C MET A 115 8.57 25.94 -7.82
N SER A 116 8.16 26.86 -6.95
CA SER A 116 8.67 26.92 -5.57
C SER A 116 8.11 25.76 -4.73
N PRO A 117 8.88 25.24 -3.75
CA PRO A 117 8.39 24.21 -2.83
C PRO A 117 7.09 24.61 -2.11
N GLN A 118 6.93 25.89 -1.80
CA GLN A 118 5.76 26.45 -1.12
C GLN A 118 4.53 26.42 -2.02
N ASP A 119 4.65 26.78 -3.29
CA ASP A 119 3.52 26.74 -4.22
C ASP A 119 3.08 25.30 -4.50
N ILE A 120 4.04 24.38 -4.61
CA ILE A 120 3.78 22.94 -4.74
C ILE A 120 2.98 22.43 -3.54
N ALA A 121 3.47 22.74 -2.33
CA ALA A 121 2.83 22.34 -1.08
C ALA A 121 1.44 22.99 -0.95
N ALA A 122 1.32 24.29 -1.24
CA ALA A 122 0.07 25.03 -1.19
C ALA A 122 -0.97 24.46 -2.18
N GLY A 123 -0.57 24.04 -3.38
CA GLY A 123 -1.47 23.39 -4.33
C GLY A 123 -2.01 22.05 -3.82
N MET A 124 -1.14 21.23 -3.23
CA MET A 124 -1.50 19.89 -2.74
C MET A 124 -2.28 19.89 -1.42
N LEU A 125 -2.05 20.89 -0.56
CA LEU A 125 -2.68 21.00 0.77
C LEU A 125 -3.99 21.80 0.77
N ARG A 126 -4.49 22.25 -0.38
CA ARG A 126 -5.81 22.90 -0.53
C ARG A 126 -6.94 21.92 -0.20
N ARG A 127 -8.10 22.46 0.26
CA ARG A 127 -9.34 21.69 0.52
C ARG A 127 -9.77 20.81 -0.67
N ARG A 128 -9.55 21.31 -1.89
CA ARG A 128 -9.60 20.51 -3.12
C ARG A 128 -8.16 20.35 -3.60
N PRO A 129 -7.51 19.19 -3.36
CA PRO A 129 -6.10 19.01 -3.69
C PRO A 129 -5.87 19.18 -5.19
N HIS A 130 -4.98 20.08 -5.55
CA HIS A 130 -4.45 20.17 -6.90
C HIS A 130 -3.16 19.37 -6.94
N ASN A 131 -3.26 18.11 -7.38
CA ASN A 131 -2.17 17.14 -7.27
C ASN A 131 -0.97 17.53 -8.16
N LEU A 132 0.18 16.89 -7.92
CA LEU A 132 1.43 17.22 -8.63
C LEU A 132 1.33 16.98 -10.15
N ASN A 133 0.55 15.98 -10.59
CA ASN A 133 0.36 15.68 -12.01
C ASN A 133 -0.45 16.79 -12.71
N ALA A 134 -1.44 17.36 -12.03
CA ALA A 134 -2.24 18.48 -12.53
C ALA A 134 -1.42 19.78 -12.55
N GLN A 135 -0.64 20.04 -11.48
CA GLN A 135 0.31 21.17 -11.45
C GLN A 135 1.37 21.06 -12.55
N SER A 136 1.82 19.83 -12.84
CA SER A 136 2.74 19.51 -13.92
C SER A 136 2.14 19.80 -15.29
N SER A 137 0.93 19.28 -15.57
CA SER A 137 0.25 19.56 -16.84
C SER A 137 -0.02 21.05 -17.03
N ASP A 138 -0.43 21.76 -15.99
CA ASP A 138 -0.73 23.19 -16.07
C ASP A 138 0.53 24.02 -16.35
N SER A 139 1.67 23.64 -15.75
CA SER A 139 2.97 24.30 -16.00
C SER A 139 3.44 24.10 -17.43
N THR A 140 3.33 22.88 -17.97
CA THR A 140 3.65 22.58 -19.37
C THR A 140 2.73 23.34 -20.33
N VAL A 141 1.42 23.38 -20.04
CA VAL A 141 0.44 24.09 -20.86
C VAL A 141 0.69 25.60 -20.86
N LEU A 142 1.04 26.19 -19.71
CA LEU A 142 1.39 27.61 -19.61
C LEU A 142 2.60 27.95 -20.48
N LEU A 143 3.66 27.16 -20.38
CA LEU A 143 4.89 27.32 -21.14
C LEU A 143 4.66 27.25 -22.67
N ILE A 144 3.90 26.27 -23.13
CA ILE A 144 3.56 26.12 -24.56
C ILE A 144 2.67 27.28 -25.02
N ARG A 145 1.68 27.70 -24.22
CA ARG A 145 0.79 28.81 -24.54
C ARG A 145 1.56 30.12 -24.70
N GLU A 146 2.52 30.40 -23.82
CA GLU A 146 3.32 31.63 -23.87
C GLU A 146 4.13 31.74 -25.18
N ILE A 147 4.66 30.63 -25.70
CA ILE A 147 5.34 30.62 -27.00
C ILE A 147 4.36 30.81 -28.17
N LEU A 148 3.22 30.12 -28.13
CA LEU A 148 2.20 30.26 -29.19
C LEU A 148 1.66 31.70 -29.25
N ASP A 149 1.43 32.33 -28.10
CA ASP A 149 0.97 33.73 -27.99
C ASP A 149 2.05 34.72 -28.45
N SER A 150 3.33 34.31 -28.42
CA SER A 150 4.46 35.08 -28.92
C SER A 150 4.58 35.10 -30.45
N GLY A 151 3.73 34.37 -31.17
CA GLY A 151 3.67 34.38 -32.64
C GLY A 151 4.58 33.36 -33.34
N VAL A 152 5.12 32.38 -32.60
CA VAL A 152 5.90 31.26 -33.15
C VAL A 152 4.95 30.16 -33.65
N ASP A 153 5.09 29.72 -34.90
CA ASP A 153 4.25 28.67 -35.48
C ASP A 153 4.85 27.29 -35.21
N ILE A 154 4.32 26.60 -34.20
CA ILE A 154 4.78 25.27 -33.79
C ILE A 154 4.01 24.21 -34.59
N THR A 155 4.73 23.30 -35.26
CA THR A 155 4.15 22.18 -36.01
C THR A 155 4.28 20.85 -35.27
N LYS A 156 5.36 20.64 -34.52
CA LYS A 156 5.63 19.39 -33.81
C LYS A 156 6.02 19.66 -32.35
N ILE A 157 5.41 18.94 -31.43
CA ILE A 157 5.73 19.00 -30.00
C ILE A 157 6.15 17.60 -29.50
N PHE A 158 7.36 17.54 -28.95
CA PHE A 158 7.94 16.36 -28.31
C PHE A 158 7.92 16.54 -26.79
N VAL A 159 7.34 15.60 -26.06
CA VAL A 159 7.21 15.69 -24.60
C VAL A 159 7.75 14.43 -23.94
N ASP A 160 8.66 14.60 -22.98
CA ASP A 160 9.05 13.50 -22.09
C ASP A 160 7.97 13.28 -21.02
N THR A 161 7.61 12.02 -20.79
CA THR A 161 6.67 11.67 -19.72
C THR A 161 7.15 10.47 -18.92
N VAL A 162 6.90 10.53 -17.61
CA VAL A 162 7.05 9.39 -16.70
C VAL A 162 5.80 8.48 -16.72
N GLY A 163 4.67 9.00 -17.20
CA GLY A 163 3.36 8.33 -17.14
C GLY A 163 3.02 7.45 -18.36
N GLU A 164 1.72 7.25 -18.59
CA GLU A 164 1.20 6.61 -19.81
C GLU A 164 1.18 7.64 -20.97
N PRO A 165 1.95 7.44 -22.06
CA PRO A 165 2.09 8.44 -23.11
C PRO A 165 0.78 8.83 -23.80
N ASN A 166 -0.10 7.85 -24.06
CA ASN A 166 -1.35 8.07 -24.79
C ASN A 166 -2.37 8.88 -23.99
N ALA A 167 -2.45 8.67 -22.68
CA ALA A 167 -3.32 9.45 -21.80
C ALA A 167 -2.86 10.90 -21.70
N TYR A 168 -1.55 11.11 -21.53
CA TYR A 168 -0.99 12.46 -21.41
C TYR A 168 -1.07 13.24 -22.72
N ALA A 169 -0.82 12.60 -23.86
CA ALA A 169 -1.01 13.20 -25.19
C ALA A 169 -2.46 13.67 -25.40
N ARG A 170 -3.46 12.87 -25.00
CA ARG A 170 -4.87 13.25 -25.08
C ARG A 170 -5.19 14.46 -24.19
N LEU A 171 -4.65 14.49 -22.97
CA LEU A 171 -4.82 15.61 -22.05
C LEU A 171 -4.27 16.91 -22.66
N LEU A 172 -3.01 16.90 -23.12
CA LEU A 172 -2.38 18.08 -23.70
C LEU A 172 -3.14 18.57 -24.95
N ARG A 173 -3.53 17.65 -25.85
CA ARG A 173 -4.36 17.99 -27.04
C ARG A 173 -5.66 18.69 -26.67
N SER A 174 -6.30 18.32 -25.55
CA SER A 174 -7.55 18.93 -25.11
C SER A 174 -7.40 20.41 -24.69
N HIS A 175 -6.21 20.84 -24.26
CA HIS A 175 -5.94 22.22 -23.85
C HIS A 175 -5.67 23.18 -25.03
N PHE A 176 -5.41 22.66 -26.24
CA PHE A 176 -5.07 23.45 -27.44
C PHE A 176 -6.03 23.19 -28.62
N PRO A 177 -7.35 23.36 -28.48
CA PRO A 177 -8.32 23.09 -29.55
C PRO A 177 -8.19 24.03 -30.75
N ARG A 178 -7.52 25.19 -30.60
CA ARG A 178 -7.31 26.19 -31.65
C ARG A 178 -6.14 25.88 -32.59
N HIS A 179 -5.31 24.89 -32.27
CA HIS A 179 -4.12 24.52 -33.03
C HIS A 179 -4.14 23.03 -33.42
N PRO A 180 -5.09 22.59 -34.27
CA PRO A 180 -5.22 21.18 -34.67
C PRO A 180 -4.08 20.70 -35.56
N HIS A 181 -3.28 21.61 -36.12
CA HIS A 181 -2.14 21.30 -36.98
C HIS A 181 -0.90 20.84 -36.22
N ILE A 182 -0.90 20.91 -34.89
CA ILE A 182 0.22 20.47 -34.05
C ILE A 182 0.25 18.94 -33.94
N GLU A 183 1.34 18.33 -34.37
CA GLU A 183 1.63 16.92 -34.15
C GLU A 183 2.24 16.72 -32.75
N TRP A 184 1.55 15.93 -31.93
CA TRP A 184 1.97 15.63 -30.55
C TRP A 184 2.61 14.25 -30.48
N THR A 185 3.88 14.22 -30.07
CA THR A 185 4.64 12.99 -29.82
C THR A 185 5.05 12.96 -28.35
N VAL A 186 4.37 12.12 -27.58
CA VAL A 186 4.69 11.89 -26.16
C VAL A 186 5.34 10.53 -26.05
N THR A 187 6.56 10.46 -25.50
CA THR A 187 7.30 9.21 -25.32
C THR A 187 8.05 9.23 -23.99
N ARG A 188 8.49 8.06 -23.53
CA ARG A 188 9.38 7.97 -22.36
C ARG A 188 10.82 8.08 -22.85
N LYS A 189 11.68 8.78 -22.09
CA LYS A 189 13.07 9.07 -22.46
C LYS A 189 13.16 9.84 -23.78
N ALA A 190 12.24 10.80 -23.96
CA ALA A 190 12.22 11.63 -25.16
C ALA A 190 13.48 12.51 -25.28
N ASP A 191 14.13 12.81 -24.15
CA ASP A 191 15.40 13.55 -24.06
C ASP A 191 16.57 12.82 -24.75
N ALA A 192 16.57 11.49 -24.76
CA ALA A 192 17.57 10.67 -25.45
C ALA A 192 17.28 10.48 -26.96
N ILE A 193 16.03 10.69 -27.37
CA ILE A 193 15.57 10.44 -28.75
C ILE A 193 15.62 11.74 -29.56
N TYR A 194 15.14 12.84 -28.97
CA TYR A 194 14.93 14.11 -29.65
C TYR A 194 15.86 15.20 -29.10
N PRO A 195 16.75 15.78 -29.93
CA PRO A 195 17.69 16.83 -29.52
C PRO A 195 17.03 18.04 -28.84
N VAL A 196 15.85 18.45 -29.34
CA VAL A 196 15.08 19.59 -28.82
C VAL A 196 14.60 19.32 -27.38
N VAL A 197 14.24 18.07 -27.06
CA VAL A 197 13.88 17.69 -25.68
C VAL A 197 15.13 17.63 -24.80
N GLY A 198 16.28 17.17 -25.34
CA GLY A 198 17.56 17.23 -24.65
C GLY A 198 17.98 18.67 -24.26
N ALA A 199 17.78 19.64 -25.16
CA ALA A 199 18.00 21.05 -24.88
C ALA A 199 17.09 21.58 -23.76
N ALA A 200 15.80 21.23 -23.80
CA ALA A 200 14.85 21.56 -22.72
C ALA A 200 15.26 20.93 -21.37
N SER A 201 15.75 19.69 -21.38
CA SER A 201 16.24 18.97 -20.20
C SER A 201 17.42 19.69 -19.54
N ILE A 202 18.37 20.16 -20.35
CA ILE A 202 19.57 20.85 -19.86
C ILE A 202 19.20 22.20 -19.26
N ALA A 203 18.35 22.98 -19.93
CA ALA A 203 17.85 24.25 -19.40
C ALA A 203 17.14 24.06 -18.03
N ALA A 204 16.28 23.04 -17.90
CA ALA A 204 15.59 22.74 -16.65
C ALA A 204 16.55 22.29 -15.53
N LYS A 205 17.50 21.40 -15.83
CA LYS A 205 18.45 20.86 -14.84
C LYS A 205 19.46 21.89 -14.36
N VAL A 206 20.05 22.66 -15.26
CA VAL A 206 21.03 23.69 -14.88
C VAL A 206 20.33 24.78 -14.05
N THR A 207 19.14 25.23 -14.46
CA THR A 207 18.36 26.20 -13.66
C THR A 207 18.05 25.66 -12.27
N ARG A 208 17.58 24.41 -12.15
CA ARG A 208 17.31 23.77 -10.86
C ARG A 208 18.55 23.69 -9.99
N ASP A 209 19.66 23.21 -10.54
CA ASP A 209 20.90 23.00 -9.79
C ASP A 209 21.47 24.33 -9.30
N ARG A 210 21.43 25.38 -10.13
CA ARG A 210 21.81 26.73 -9.71
C ARG A 210 20.88 27.33 -8.66
N CYS A 211 19.57 27.09 -8.74
CA CYS A 211 18.64 27.48 -7.67
C CYS A 211 18.97 26.78 -6.34
N LEU A 212 19.45 25.54 -6.38
CA LEU A 212 19.86 24.79 -5.19
C LEU A 212 21.22 25.24 -4.66
N GLU A 213 22.22 25.45 -5.52
CA GLU A 213 23.55 25.96 -5.16
C GLU A 213 23.47 27.35 -4.52
N ASN A 214 22.65 28.24 -5.09
CA ASN A 214 22.45 29.61 -4.62
C ASN A 214 21.22 29.74 -3.70
N TRP A 215 20.80 28.66 -3.04
CA TRP A 215 19.59 28.68 -2.25
C TRP A 215 19.71 29.67 -1.09
N THR A 216 18.88 30.71 -1.10
CA THR A 216 18.82 31.71 -0.04
C THR A 216 17.51 31.59 0.71
N TYR A 217 17.59 31.54 2.05
CA TYR A 217 16.41 31.50 2.89
C TYR A 217 15.80 32.90 3.03
N ALA A 218 14.48 32.94 3.18
CA ALA A 218 13.69 34.16 3.34
C ALA A 218 14.02 34.95 4.62
N GLU A 219 14.53 34.27 5.64
CA GLU A 219 14.85 34.87 6.93
C GLU A 219 16.23 35.54 6.85
N PRO A 220 16.33 36.87 7.02
CA PRO A 220 17.62 37.50 7.26
C PRO A 220 18.14 36.94 8.57
N SER A 221 19.38 36.44 8.59
CA SER A 221 20.10 36.01 9.80
C SER A 221 19.75 36.92 10.98
N LEU A 222 19.02 36.39 11.97
CA LEU A 222 18.64 37.12 13.17
C LEU A 222 19.90 37.67 13.85
N PRO A 223 19.95 38.96 14.22
CA PRO A 223 20.98 39.45 15.13
C PRO A 223 20.83 38.71 16.46
N SER A 224 21.94 38.17 16.98
CA SER A 224 21.98 37.42 18.24
C SER A 224 21.27 38.18 19.38
N LEU A 225 20.11 37.69 19.81
CA LEU A 225 19.33 38.23 20.93
C LEU A 225 19.74 37.53 22.24
N PRO A 226 20.33 38.23 23.24
CA PRO A 226 20.89 37.62 24.45
C PRO A 226 19.92 37.34 25.62
N GLU A 227 18.59 37.29 25.43
CA GLU A 227 17.63 37.37 26.56
C GLU A 227 16.76 36.14 26.85
N LEU A 228 16.94 35.01 26.13
CA LEU A 228 16.33 33.74 26.52
C LEU A 228 17.41 32.82 27.09
N GLY A 229 17.55 32.84 28.42
CA GLY A 229 18.61 32.19 29.19
C GLY A 229 18.73 30.67 29.01
N VAL A 230 19.37 30.26 27.90
CA VAL A 230 19.88 28.91 27.70
C VAL A 230 21.40 28.92 27.96
N PRO A 231 21.92 28.13 28.92
CA PRO A 231 23.32 28.15 29.26
C PRO A 231 24.16 27.41 28.21
N GLY A 232 24.94 28.20 27.47
CA GLY A 232 26.23 27.81 26.88
C GLY A 232 26.18 27.24 25.46
N ASP A 233 26.65 28.03 24.49
CA ASP A 233 27.98 27.74 23.96
C ASP A 233 28.68 29.00 23.44
N LYS A 234 29.88 29.22 23.97
CA LYS A 234 30.86 30.18 23.45
C LYS A 234 31.74 29.40 22.50
N ARG A 235 31.46 29.44 21.21
CA ARG A 235 32.46 29.16 20.16
C ARG A 235 32.05 29.80 18.84
N LYS A 236 32.58 31.00 18.62
CA LYS A 236 32.93 31.45 17.28
C LYS A 236 34.20 30.67 16.90
N ARG A 237 34.11 29.73 15.94
CA ARG A 237 35.28 29.11 15.30
C ARG A 237 35.27 29.50 13.82
N ALA A 238 36.45 29.84 13.32
CA ALA A 238 36.72 30.50 12.06
C ALA A 238 36.72 29.55 10.84
N GLU A 239 35.72 28.67 10.75
CA GLU A 239 35.51 27.75 9.62
C GLU A 239 33.99 27.68 9.36
N ASP A 240 33.41 28.76 8.83
CA ASP A 240 32.00 28.78 8.43
C ASP A 240 31.82 27.93 7.15
N SER A 241 31.69 26.62 7.35
CA SER A 241 31.14 25.66 6.39
C SER A 241 29.82 25.05 6.91
N ASP A 242 29.04 25.83 7.66
CA ASP A 242 27.69 25.45 8.14
C ASP A 242 26.66 25.48 6.98
N ALA A 243 27.03 24.95 5.82
CA ALA A 243 26.06 24.43 4.87
C ALA A 243 25.65 23.07 5.43
N TRP A 244 24.46 22.99 6.05
CA TRP A 244 23.86 21.71 6.38
C TRP A 244 23.97 20.78 5.15
N GLU A 245 24.60 19.61 5.31
CA GLU A 245 24.67 18.62 4.22
C GLU A 245 23.24 18.10 3.97
N THR A 246 22.53 18.72 3.03
CA THR A 246 21.16 18.39 2.61
C THR A 246 21.04 17.00 1.98
N GLY A 247 22.16 16.30 1.80
CA GLY A 247 22.26 15.06 1.04
C GLY A 247 21.91 15.30 -0.43
N SER A 248 21.44 14.25 -1.10
CA SER A 248 20.97 14.27 -2.49
C SER A 248 19.58 14.91 -2.67
N GLY A 249 18.87 15.19 -1.57
CA GLY A 249 17.51 15.71 -1.57
C GLY A 249 16.43 14.66 -1.85
N TYR A 250 16.81 13.40 -2.11
CA TYR A 250 15.86 12.31 -2.30
C TYR A 250 15.43 11.68 -0.97
N PRO A 251 14.17 11.23 -0.85
CA PRO A 251 13.66 10.65 0.40
C PRO A 251 14.34 9.33 0.80
N GLY A 252 15.05 8.67 -0.11
CA GLY A 252 15.82 7.45 0.16
C GLY A 252 17.25 7.68 0.65
N ASP A 253 17.72 8.93 0.68
CA ASP A 253 19.08 9.25 1.13
C ASP A 253 19.11 9.46 2.66
N PRO A 254 19.92 8.66 3.41
CA PRO A 254 20.05 8.81 4.84
C PRO A 254 20.43 10.24 5.29
N ARG A 255 21.24 10.95 4.51
CA ARG A 255 21.65 12.33 4.84
C ARG A 255 20.49 13.31 4.71
N THR A 256 19.66 13.15 3.68
CA THR A 256 18.46 13.96 3.49
C THR A 256 17.41 13.69 4.57
N VAL A 257 17.23 12.43 4.98
CA VAL A 257 16.34 12.09 6.10
C VAL A 257 16.86 12.70 7.40
N GLN A 258 18.16 12.61 7.66
CA GLN A 258 18.80 13.22 8.82
C GLN A 258 18.62 14.75 8.82
N TYR A 259 18.82 15.41 7.68
CA TYR A 259 18.57 16.83 7.50
C TYR A 259 17.11 17.20 7.86
N LEU A 260 16.13 16.45 7.37
CA LEU A 260 14.71 16.68 7.68
C LEU A 260 14.42 16.52 9.18
N HIS A 261 15.02 15.55 9.86
CA HIS A 261 14.84 15.40 11.30
C HIS A 261 15.47 16.56 12.10
N GLN A 262 16.65 17.03 11.69
CA GLN A 262 17.41 18.05 12.43
C GLN A 262 16.87 19.47 12.21
N THR A 263 16.30 19.75 11.03
CA THR A 263 15.84 21.10 10.65
C THR A 263 14.34 21.32 10.84
N LEU A 264 13.63 20.37 11.46
CA LEU A 264 12.21 20.49 11.76
C LEU A 264 11.97 21.37 12.99
N ASP A 265 11.53 22.61 12.76
CA ASP A 265 11.06 23.52 13.79
C ASP A 265 9.71 23.03 14.38
N PRO A 266 9.52 23.08 15.72
CA PRO A 266 8.31 22.61 16.37
C PRO A 266 7.04 23.39 16.01
N LEU A 267 7.16 24.68 15.70
CA LEU A 267 6.04 25.60 15.45
C LEU A 267 5.87 25.89 13.96
N PHE A 268 6.98 26.11 13.24
CA PHE A 268 6.98 26.60 11.87
C PHE A 268 7.27 25.50 10.82
N GLY A 269 7.61 24.28 11.25
CA GLY A 269 7.94 23.18 10.34
C GLY A 269 9.34 23.33 9.76
N TRP A 270 9.49 23.16 8.45
CA TRP A 270 10.79 23.30 7.78
C TRP A 270 10.92 24.66 7.11
N ALA A 271 12.17 25.08 6.92
CA ALA A 271 12.49 26.20 6.06
C ALA A 271 12.03 25.95 4.61
N GLY A 272 11.86 27.02 3.83
CA GLY A 272 11.21 27.02 2.52
C GLY A 272 11.77 26.11 1.41
N ILE A 273 12.86 25.39 1.66
CA ILE A 273 13.46 24.42 0.74
C ILE A 273 12.70 23.08 0.72
N VAL A 274 11.97 22.75 1.77
CA VAL A 274 11.29 21.45 1.93
C VAL A 274 9.87 21.49 1.36
N ARG A 275 9.50 20.49 0.56
CA ARG A 275 8.13 20.32 0.06
C ARG A 275 7.28 19.57 1.09
N PHE A 276 6.47 20.29 1.87
CA PHE A 276 5.60 19.72 2.91
C PHE A 276 4.61 18.67 2.43
N SER A 277 4.22 18.73 1.16
CA SER A 277 3.25 17.81 0.56
C SER A 277 3.81 16.41 0.27
N TRP A 278 5.13 16.22 0.36
CA TRP A 278 5.73 14.90 0.20
C TRP A 278 5.44 14.01 1.40
N ALA A 279 5.19 12.72 1.11
CA ALA A 279 4.83 11.73 2.13
C ALA A 279 5.81 11.71 3.31
N THR A 280 7.12 11.73 3.05
CA THR A 280 8.17 11.74 4.09
C THR A 280 8.06 12.97 5.01
N ALA A 281 7.91 14.16 4.45
CA ALA A 281 7.76 15.40 5.22
C ALA A 281 6.43 15.41 5.99
N LYS A 282 5.34 14.98 5.34
CA LYS A 282 4.01 14.88 5.96
C LYS A 282 4.01 13.92 7.15
N THR A 283 4.61 12.73 7.01
CA THR A 283 4.70 11.74 8.10
C THR A 283 5.50 12.26 9.29
N LEU A 284 6.56 13.03 9.04
CA LEU A 284 7.37 13.63 10.10
C LEU A 284 6.61 14.73 10.87
N LEU A 285 5.79 15.53 10.18
CA LEU A 285 4.89 16.50 10.82
C LEU A 285 3.80 15.80 11.65
N GLU A 286 3.17 14.76 11.10
CA GLU A 286 2.07 14.03 11.74
C GLU A 286 2.54 13.20 12.95
N ALA A 287 3.71 12.57 12.86
CA ALA A 287 4.31 11.81 13.97
C ALA A 287 4.54 12.69 15.20
N ARG A 288 4.96 13.94 15.02
CA ARG A 288 5.20 14.88 16.12
C ARG A 288 3.90 15.47 16.69
N ALA A 289 2.91 15.75 15.83
CA ALA A 289 1.57 16.16 16.27
C ALA A 289 0.88 15.10 17.17
N SER A 290 1.28 13.84 17.04
CA SER A 290 0.74 12.69 17.78
C SER A 290 1.52 12.36 19.07
N GLY A 291 2.70 12.95 19.28
CA GLY A 291 3.67 12.54 20.31
C GLY A 291 3.78 13.43 21.57
N GLY A 292 2.86 14.37 21.80
CA GLY A 292 2.87 15.24 23.00
C GLY A 292 2.07 14.65 24.16
N GLY A 293 2.71 14.48 25.32
CA GLY A 293 2.06 14.18 26.61
C GLY A 293 1.13 15.32 27.08
N GLU A 294 0.33 15.03 28.11
CA GLU A 294 -0.87 15.77 28.56
C GLU A 294 -0.75 17.26 28.92
N ASP A 295 0.40 17.91 28.80
CA ASP A 295 0.57 19.34 29.13
C ASP A 295 1.29 20.10 28.01
N ASP A 296 0.55 20.58 27.00
CA ASP A 296 0.91 21.85 26.33
C ASP A 296 -0.26 22.44 25.52
N ALA A 297 -0.57 23.72 25.79
CA ALA A 297 -1.73 24.44 25.26
C ALA A 297 -1.50 25.03 23.84
N LEU A 298 -0.71 24.38 23.00
CA LEU A 298 -0.38 24.83 21.64
C LEU A 298 -0.58 23.70 20.63
N ARG A 299 -1.85 23.37 20.36
CA ARG A 299 -2.23 22.51 19.23
C ARG A 299 -2.22 23.30 17.93
N THR A 300 -1.28 23.01 17.03
CA THR A 300 -1.38 23.44 15.62
C THR A 300 -2.21 22.42 14.85
N SER A 301 -3.41 22.80 14.42
CA SER A 301 -4.14 22.03 13.42
C SER A 301 -3.60 22.36 12.03
N LEU A 302 -3.59 21.38 11.13
CA LEU A 302 -3.35 21.53 9.68
C LEU A 302 -4.34 22.52 8.99
N ALA A 303 -5.17 23.25 9.74
CA ALA A 303 -6.26 24.08 9.25
C ALA A 303 -6.40 25.48 9.88
N GLY A 304 -5.46 26.00 10.68
CA GLY A 304 -5.61 27.37 11.20
C GLY A 304 -4.47 27.93 12.04
N THR A 305 -3.93 29.05 11.57
CA THR A 305 -3.03 30.00 12.25
C THR A 305 -3.53 30.44 13.64
N PRO A 306 -2.60 30.64 14.58
CA PRO A 306 -2.54 31.85 15.40
C PRO A 306 -1.29 32.66 15.05
N LEU A 307 -1.49 33.92 14.66
CA LEU A 307 -0.42 34.92 14.50
C LEU A 307 0.20 35.27 15.86
N PRO A 308 1.53 35.26 16.02
CA PRO A 308 2.21 36.18 16.93
C PRO A 308 2.43 37.52 16.21
N ALA A 309 2.19 38.60 16.97
CA ALA A 309 2.27 39.97 16.50
C ALA A 309 3.72 40.46 16.31
N SER A 310 4.50 39.92 15.36
CA SER A 310 5.78 40.55 14.96
C SER A 310 6.42 39.96 13.69
N SER A 311 5.71 39.96 12.56
CA SER A 311 6.35 40.12 11.24
C SER A 311 5.30 40.54 10.22
N ARG A 312 5.60 41.63 9.50
CA ARG A 312 4.67 42.31 8.59
C ARG A 312 4.32 41.39 7.41
N ALA A 313 3.03 41.12 7.30
CA ALA A 313 2.39 40.30 6.28
C ALA A 313 2.65 40.78 4.84
N TYR A 314 2.91 39.84 3.94
CA TYR A 314 2.51 39.97 2.54
C TYR A 314 0.99 39.72 2.46
N SER A 315 0.24 40.72 2.01
CA SER A 315 -1.21 40.61 1.84
C SER A 315 -1.54 39.72 0.63
N VAL A 316 -2.03 38.51 0.86
CA VAL A 316 -2.79 37.78 -0.17
C VAL A 316 -4.25 38.20 -0.04
N ARG A 317 -4.74 38.98 -1.00
CA ARG A 317 -6.19 39.22 -1.14
C ARG A 317 -6.82 37.93 -1.63
N TRP A 318 -7.64 37.31 -0.79
CA TRP A 318 -8.56 36.26 -1.21
C TRP A 318 -9.69 36.92 -1.99
N ILE A 319 -9.70 36.77 -3.30
CA ILE A 319 -10.87 37.08 -4.14
C ILE A 319 -11.58 35.74 -4.37
N ASP A 320 -12.64 35.51 -3.60
CA ASP A 320 -13.63 34.48 -3.90
C ASP A 320 -14.59 35.06 -4.95
N GLU A 321 -14.31 34.88 -6.25
CA GLU A 321 -15.29 34.94 -7.35
C GLU A 321 -14.72 34.31 -8.63
N PRO A 322 -15.54 33.64 -9.48
CA PRO A 322 -15.07 32.98 -10.69
C PRO A 322 -14.92 34.02 -11.81
N ALA A 323 -13.78 34.72 -11.86
CA ALA A 323 -13.52 35.71 -12.90
C ALA A 323 -12.94 35.05 -14.16
N THR A 324 -13.73 35.12 -15.23
CA THR A 324 -13.34 34.95 -16.63
C THR A 324 -12.07 35.75 -16.97
N LEU A 325 -11.17 35.12 -17.74
CA LEU A 325 -9.97 35.69 -18.35
C LEU A 325 -10.30 36.87 -19.29
N THR A 326 -10.44 38.07 -18.74
CA THR A 326 -10.40 39.32 -19.53
C THR A 326 -9.98 40.48 -18.62
N HIS A 327 -8.94 41.19 -19.03
CA HIS A 327 -8.41 42.47 -18.49
C HIS A 327 -7.32 42.40 -17.41
N PHE A 328 -6.06 42.40 -17.86
CA PHE A 328 -4.94 42.99 -17.12
C PHE A 328 -4.07 43.82 -18.08
N PHE A 329 -4.48 45.06 -18.33
CA PHE A 329 -3.60 46.14 -18.79
C PHE A 329 -3.77 47.32 -17.82
N SER A 330 -2.68 47.70 -17.16
CA SER A 330 -2.16 49.09 -17.06
C SER A 330 -1.38 49.34 -15.77
N LYS A 331 -0.45 50.29 -15.90
CA LYS A 331 0.64 50.69 -15.02
C LYS A 331 0.18 51.55 -13.82
N GLY A 332 0.88 51.40 -12.69
CA GLY A 332 1.42 52.55 -11.94
C GLY A 332 0.75 52.96 -10.61
N ALA A 333 1.62 53.19 -9.62
CA ALA A 333 1.53 54.11 -8.46
C ALA A 333 0.91 53.65 -7.11
N VAL A 334 1.73 53.84 -6.07
CA VAL A 334 1.52 53.89 -4.59
C VAL A 334 0.86 55.27 -4.25
N PRO A 335 0.06 55.57 -3.15
CA PRO A 335 0.30 55.30 -1.70
C PRO A 335 -0.90 55.22 -0.67
N GLN A 336 -0.55 54.86 0.59
CA GLN A 336 -0.94 55.37 1.96
C GLN A 336 -2.34 55.26 2.65
N SER A 337 -2.31 54.62 3.86
CA SER A 337 -2.87 54.92 5.22
C SER A 337 -4.33 55.39 5.49
N THR A 338 -5.04 54.72 6.44
CA THR A 338 -5.56 55.19 7.78
C THR A 338 -6.86 54.50 8.29
N HIS A 339 -6.90 54.28 9.62
CA HIS A 339 -7.97 54.14 10.64
C HIS A 339 -9.45 53.72 10.40
N ALA A 340 -9.92 52.91 11.39
CA ALA A 340 -11.22 52.90 12.11
C ALA A 340 -12.51 52.37 11.43
N HIS A 341 -13.16 51.36 12.04
CA HIS A 341 -14.41 51.52 12.83
C HIS A 341 -15.04 50.18 13.27
N SER A 342 -15.74 50.26 14.39
CA SER A 342 -16.55 49.27 15.10
C SER A 342 -17.98 49.11 14.55
N ASP A 343 -18.62 48.02 15.00
CA ASP A 343 -20.06 47.79 15.18
C ASP A 343 -21.01 47.71 13.96
N ALA A 344 -21.60 46.52 13.77
CA ALA A 344 -23.05 46.37 13.53
C ALA A 344 -23.52 44.89 13.55
N LEU A 345 -24.35 44.57 14.56
CA LEU A 345 -25.67 43.89 14.46
C LEU A 345 -25.72 42.53 13.70
N GLN A 346 -25.90 41.37 14.35
CA GLN A 346 -27.02 40.94 15.21
C GLN A 346 -28.42 41.14 14.58
N LYS A 347 -28.96 40.09 13.96
CA LYS A 347 -30.38 39.68 13.98
C LYS A 347 -30.56 38.40 13.15
N ASP A 348 -30.78 37.28 13.82
CA ASP A 348 -32.05 36.56 13.61
C ASP A 348 -32.44 35.73 14.84
N ARG A 349 -33.75 35.78 15.11
CA ARG A 349 -34.42 35.40 16.36
C ARG A 349 -34.92 33.96 16.31
N ALA A 350 -34.74 33.28 17.45
CA ALA A 350 -35.70 32.46 18.19
C ALA A 350 -36.99 31.93 17.51
N ALA A 351 -37.12 30.60 17.50
CA ALA A 351 -38.25 29.78 17.98
C ALA A 351 -37.73 28.32 18.02
N SER A 352 -37.88 27.50 19.06
CA SER A 352 -39.08 27.16 19.81
C SER A 352 -38.71 26.50 21.16
N GLN A 353 -39.59 26.64 22.14
CA GLN A 353 -39.42 26.27 23.54
C GLN A 353 -40.37 25.11 23.89
N LYS A 354 -39.92 24.19 24.77
CA LYS A 354 -40.62 23.48 25.87
C LYS A 354 -40.78 21.95 25.85
N HIS A 355 -40.61 21.45 27.09
CA HIS A 355 -41.10 20.23 27.76
C HIS A 355 -40.17 19.01 27.70
N ARG A 356 -39.74 18.36 28.81
CA ARG A 356 -40.21 18.27 30.21
C ARG A 356 -39.08 17.97 31.21
N HIS A 357 -39.25 18.46 32.44
CA HIS A 357 -38.59 18.02 33.68
C HIS A 357 -39.02 16.60 34.09
N ALA A 358 -38.19 15.87 34.86
CA ALA A 358 -38.34 15.82 36.33
C ALA A 358 -37.43 14.77 37.03
N ILE A 359 -36.83 15.23 38.15
CA ILE A 359 -36.37 14.48 39.34
C ILE A 359 -35.07 13.68 39.07
N TRP A 360 -33.96 13.89 39.77
CA TRP A 360 -33.72 13.60 41.18
C TRP A 360 -32.82 14.65 41.86
N ARG A 361 -33.35 15.31 42.90
CA ARG A 361 -32.60 15.65 44.11
C ARG A 361 -32.83 14.48 45.05
N ASP A 362 -31.77 13.84 45.52
CA ASP A 362 -31.53 13.75 46.96
C ASP A 362 -30.15 13.20 47.28
N LEU A 363 -29.50 13.96 48.17
CA LEU A 363 -28.50 13.56 49.13
C LEU A 363 -27.18 12.96 48.63
N ALA A 364 -26.22 13.87 48.44
CA ALA A 364 -24.92 13.71 49.06
C ALA A 364 -25.06 13.75 50.59
N LEU A 365 -24.46 12.79 51.30
CA LEU A 365 -23.73 12.96 52.56
C LEU A 365 -23.25 11.58 53.05
N GLY A 366 -21.98 11.47 53.43
CA GLY A 366 -21.55 10.44 54.38
C GLY A 366 -20.48 9.48 53.90
N THR A 367 -19.26 9.98 53.73
CA THR A 367 -18.02 9.24 54.00
C THR A 367 -17.99 8.75 55.45
N ALA A 368 -17.75 7.45 55.69
CA ALA A 368 -17.08 6.98 56.91
C ALA A 368 -16.55 5.54 56.79
N CYS A 369 -15.23 5.46 56.88
CA CYS A 369 -14.39 4.50 57.62
C CYS A 369 -14.37 3.00 57.28
N ALA A 370 -13.12 2.53 57.35
CA ALA A 370 -12.65 1.17 57.17
C ALA A 370 -12.68 0.35 58.48
N ALA A 371 -12.45 -0.95 58.29
CA ALA A 371 -12.01 -1.97 59.25
C ALA A 371 -13.05 -2.50 60.25
N ASP A 372 -13.34 -3.81 60.16
CA ASP A 372 -13.08 -4.68 61.31
C ASP A 372 -12.91 -6.16 60.92
N PHE A 373 -12.03 -6.78 61.71
CA PHE A 373 -11.34 -8.04 61.52
C PHE A 373 -12.02 -9.15 62.36
N SER A 374 -12.15 -10.35 61.80
CA SER A 374 -12.27 -11.68 62.44
C SER A 374 -13.20 -11.92 63.66
N ARG A 375 -14.03 -12.98 63.65
CA ARG A 375 -13.81 -14.23 64.43
C ARG A 375 -14.97 -15.24 64.36
N ALA A 376 -14.55 -16.51 64.46
CA ALA A 376 -15.19 -17.68 65.09
C ALA A 376 -16.47 -18.26 64.41
N LEU A 377 -16.48 -19.49 63.87
CA LEU A 377 -16.20 -20.85 64.39
C LEU A 377 -17.46 -21.57 64.91
N HIS A 378 -17.62 -22.81 64.39
CA HIS A 378 -18.40 -23.95 64.90
C HIS A 378 -19.93 -23.87 64.71
N THR A 379 -20.57 -24.81 64.02
CA THR A 379 -20.77 -26.17 64.53
C THR A 379 -21.19 -27.15 63.43
N SER A 380 -20.72 -28.38 63.59
CA SER A 380 -21.00 -29.60 62.86
C SER A 380 -22.43 -30.11 63.05
N HIS A 381 -23.04 -30.68 62.01
CA HIS A 381 -23.92 -31.84 62.16
C HIS A 381 -23.79 -32.81 60.99
N THR A 382 -23.58 -34.06 61.39
CA THR A 382 -23.43 -35.30 60.64
C THR A 382 -24.76 -35.77 60.04
N CYS A 383 -24.72 -36.38 58.84
CA CYS A 383 -25.62 -37.47 58.49
C CYS A 383 -25.07 -38.25 57.30
N ALA A 384 -24.43 -39.39 57.58
CA ALA A 384 -24.07 -40.38 56.58
C ALA A 384 -25.26 -41.32 56.35
N LYS A 385 -25.75 -41.39 55.11
CA LYS A 385 -26.60 -42.48 54.61
C LYS A 385 -25.96 -43.09 53.37
N LYS A 386 -25.46 -44.32 53.50
CA LYS A 386 -25.20 -45.24 52.39
C LYS A 386 -26.55 -45.67 51.79
N LEU A 387 -26.68 -45.71 50.46
CA LEU A 387 -27.29 -46.83 49.72
C LEU A 387 -27.34 -46.60 48.19
N LYS A 388 -26.92 -47.67 47.48
CA LYS A 388 -27.22 -48.10 46.09
C LYS A 388 -26.50 -47.42 44.91
N VAL A 389 -25.51 -48.16 44.39
CA VAL A 389 -24.92 -48.01 43.05
C VAL A 389 -25.91 -48.58 42.01
N PRO A 390 -26.38 -47.81 41.02
CA PRO A 390 -27.08 -48.37 39.87
C PRO A 390 -26.07 -48.82 38.80
N LYS A 391 -26.31 -50.01 38.25
CA LYS A 391 -25.57 -50.61 37.12
C LYS A 391 -25.50 -49.63 35.94
N MET A 392 -24.28 -49.34 35.47
CA MET A 392 -24.05 -48.57 34.25
C MET A 392 -24.56 -49.36 33.02
N PRO A 393 -25.30 -48.72 32.10
CA PRO A 393 -25.59 -49.30 30.79
C PRO A 393 -24.29 -49.41 29.96
N PRO A 394 -24.22 -50.33 28.96
CA PRO A 394 -22.99 -50.56 28.21
C PRO A 394 -22.54 -49.28 27.50
N LYS A 395 -21.24 -49.01 27.56
CA LYS A 395 -20.56 -47.90 26.87
C LYS A 395 -21.09 -47.81 25.43
N LYS A 396 -21.91 -46.78 25.15
CA LYS A 396 -22.01 -46.24 23.79
C LYS A 396 -20.57 -46.00 23.33
N ALA A 397 -20.23 -46.51 22.15
CA ALA A 397 -18.99 -46.15 21.47
C ALA A 397 -18.79 -44.65 21.65
N ALA A 398 -17.65 -44.26 22.23
CA ALA A 398 -17.34 -42.87 22.48
C ALA A 398 -17.56 -42.13 21.16
N ALA A 399 -18.59 -41.27 21.12
CA ALA A 399 -18.70 -40.29 20.07
C ALA A 399 -17.35 -39.57 20.09
N THR A 400 -16.58 -39.72 19.03
CA THR A 400 -15.35 -38.99 18.81
C THR A 400 -15.70 -37.53 19.02
N THR A 401 -15.38 -36.99 20.19
CA THR A 401 -15.57 -35.58 20.51
C THR A 401 -14.66 -34.84 19.55
N GLU A 402 -15.26 -34.31 18.48
CA GLU A 402 -14.54 -33.56 17.47
C GLU A 402 -13.77 -32.42 18.13
N LYS A 403 -12.49 -32.31 17.79
CA LYS A 403 -11.70 -31.19 18.28
C LYS A 403 -12.33 -29.90 17.76
N PRO A 404 -12.61 -28.92 18.63
CA PRO A 404 -13.11 -27.63 18.22
C PRO A 404 -12.12 -26.94 17.28
N ARG A 405 -12.64 -26.26 16.26
CA ARG A 405 -11.81 -25.72 15.17
C ARG A 405 -11.51 -24.24 15.36
N LEU A 406 -10.24 -23.90 15.19
CA LEU A 406 -9.79 -22.52 15.15
C LEU A 406 -10.13 -21.89 13.78
N GLY A 407 -10.48 -20.61 13.78
CA GLY A 407 -10.78 -19.83 12.57
C GLY A 407 -12.25 -19.44 12.41
N ARG A 408 -12.46 -18.39 11.61
CA ARG A 408 -13.74 -17.73 11.41
C ARG A 408 -14.82 -18.68 10.83
N PRO A 409 -16.05 -18.71 11.39
CA PRO A 409 -17.15 -19.49 10.84
C PRO A 409 -17.70 -18.82 9.55
N SER A 410 -17.06 -19.10 8.41
CA SER A 410 -17.45 -18.62 7.09
C SER A 410 -17.02 -19.64 6.02
N ASN A 411 -17.72 -19.65 4.88
CA ASN A 411 -17.30 -20.39 3.67
C ASN A 411 -16.41 -19.53 2.75
N ASN A 412 -16.47 -18.20 2.89
CA ASN A 412 -15.70 -17.24 2.10
C ASN A 412 -14.40 -16.89 2.84
N LEU A 413 -13.49 -17.87 2.91
CA LEU A 413 -12.20 -17.74 3.57
C LEU A 413 -11.12 -17.25 2.60
N ARG A 414 -10.12 -16.52 3.11
CA ARG A 414 -9.08 -15.87 2.31
C ARG A 414 -7.69 -16.23 2.80
N MET A 415 -6.76 -16.44 1.87
CA MET A 415 -5.33 -16.60 2.15
C MET A 415 -4.59 -15.28 1.92
N GLY A 416 -3.73 -14.86 2.84
CA GLY A 416 -2.85 -13.71 2.68
C GLY A 416 -1.42 -14.13 2.37
N ILE A 417 -0.80 -13.52 1.38
CA ILE A 417 0.62 -13.75 1.07
C ILE A 417 1.46 -12.77 1.90
N VAL A 418 2.34 -13.30 2.74
CA VAL A 418 3.17 -12.56 3.70
C VAL A 418 4.63 -12.91 3.48
N GLY A 419 5.52 -11.93 3.60
CA GLY A 419 6.96 -12.15 3.58
C GLY A 419 7.70 -10.84 3.79
N LEU A 420 9.02 -10.91 3.96
CA LEU A 420 9.86 -9.72 3.92
C LEU A 420 9.83 -9.08 2.51
N PRO A 421 10.24 -7.80 2.36
CA PRO A 421 10.44 -7.21 1.05
C PRO A 421 11.44 -8.02 0.21
N ASN A 422 11.28 -7.99 -1.11
CA ASN A 422 12.18 -8.61 -2.09
C ASN A 422 12.34 -10.15 -2.01
N VAL A 423 11.41 -10.87 -1.38
CA VAL A 423 11.44 -12.35 -1.33
C VAL A 423 10.78 -13.04 -2.54
N GLY A 424 10.21 -12.27 -3.48
CA GLY A 424 9.46 -12.78 -4.64
C GLY A 424 7.93 -12.88 -4.43
N LYS A 425 7.41 -12.20 -3.41
CA LYS A 425 5.98 -12.18 -3.07
C LYS A 425 5.09 -11.66 -4.22
N SER A 426 5.43 -10.51 -4.79
CA SER A 426 4.66 -9.90 -5.87
C SER A 426 4.77 -10.72 -7.17
N THR A 427 5.92 -11.33 -7.44
CA THR A 427 6.09 -12.29 -8.56
C THR A 427 5.17 -13.50 -8.40
N LEU A 428 5.10 -14.07 -7.18
CA LEU A 428 4.16 -15.15 -6.87
C LEU A 428 2.71 -14.70 -7.03
N PHE A 429 2.35 -13.50 -6.56
CA PHE A 429 0.99 -12.99 -6.70
C PHE A 429 0.59 -12.79 -8.17
N ASN A 430 1.47 -12.22 -9.00
CA ASN A 430 1.20 -12.00 -10.43
C ASN A 430 1.01 -13.32 -11.20
N THR A 431 1.86 -14.32 -10.93
CA THR A 431 1.75 -15.65 -11.54
C THR A 431 0.46 -16.36 -11.12
N ILE A 432 0.05 -16.21 -9.85
CA ILE A 432 -1.21 -16.74 -9.35
C ILE A 432 -2.43 -16.00 -9.95
N ALA A 433 -2.34 -14.67 -10.06
CA ALA A 433 -3.43 -13.81 -10.54
C ALA A 433 -3.58 -13.83 -12.06
N LYS A 434 -2.59 -14.37 -12.80
CA LYS A 434 -2.49 -14.26 -14.26
C LYS A 434 -2.59 -12.81 -14.75
N CYS A 435 -1.92 -11.90 -14.05
CA CYS A 435 -1.92 -10.45 -14.32
C CYS A 435 -0.49 -9.89 -14.33
N ASP A 436 -0.16 -9.04 -15.31
CA ASP A 436 1.15 -8.37 -15.44
C ASP A 436 1.27 -7.10 -14.57
N LEU A 437 1.03 -7.21 -13.26
CA LEU A 437 0.97 -6.04 -12.38
C LEU A 437 2.32 -5.65 -11.72
N GLY A 438 3.36 -6.48 -11.81
CA GLY A 438 4.60 -6.29 -11.03
C GLY A 438 5.90 -6.04 -11.79
N LYS A 439 5.89 -5.20 -12.84
CA LYS A 439 7.13 -4.55 -13.32
C LYS A 439 7.30 -3.12 -12.76
N ALA A 440 6.67 -2.82 -11.63
CA ALA A 440 7.03 -1.65 -10.83
C ALA A 440 8.30 -1.99 -10.03
N ALA A 441 9.38 -1.30 -10.35
CA ALA A 441 10.73 -1.50 -9.82
C ALA A 441 10.80 -1.69 -8.30
N ASN A 442 11.75 -2.52 -7.87
CA ASN A 442 12.26 -2.81 -6.51
C ASN A 442 12.18 -1.66 -5.48
N PHE A 443 10.99 -1.26 -5.04
CA PHE A 443 10.78 -0.28 -3.97
C PHE A 443 10.08 -0.94 -2.78
N PRO A 444 10.81 -1.25 -1.70
CA PRO A 444 10.29 -2.00 -0.55
C PRO A 444 9.23 -1.28 0.30
N TYR A 445 8.80 -0.07 -0.07
CA TYR A 445 7.94 0.80 0.74
C TYR A 445 6.71 1.38 0.00
N ALA A 446 6.35 0.87 -1.17
CA ALA A 446 5.16 1.37 -1.88
C ALA A 446 3.87 0.93 -1.17
N THR A 447 3.09 1.88 -0.66
CA THR A 447 1.75 1.65 -0.10
C THR A 447 0.76 1.40 -1.23
N ILE A 448 0.53 0.12 -1.57
CA ILE A 448 -0.56 -0.30 -2.47
C ILE A 448 -1.66 -0.88 -1.58
N GLU A 449 -2.93 -0.53 -1.85
CA GLU A 449 -4.07 -1.18 -1.21
C GLU A 449 -4.03 -2.70 -1.50
N PRO A 450 -4.36 -3.58 -0.54
CA PRO A 450 -4.22 -5.01 -0.72
C PRO A 450 -5.08 -5.52 -1.89
N GLU A 451 -4.43 -6.09 -2.90
CA GLU A 451 -5.09 -6.62 -4.09
C GLU A 451 -5.64 -8.03 -3.81
N GLU A 452 -6.87 -8.30 -4.28
CA GLU A 452 -7.55 -9.59 -4.13
C GLU A 452 -7.58 -10.33 -5.48
N ALA A 453 -7.03 -11.54 -5.53
CA ALA A 453 -7.08 -12.44 -6.68
C ALA A 453 -7.92 -13.69 -6.35
N ARG A 454 -8.76 -14.11 -7.30
CA ARG A 454 -9.53 -15.37 -7.20
C ARG A 454 -8.91 -16.41 -8.12
N VAL A 455 -8.42 -17.48 -7.53
CA VAL A 455 -7.59 -18.49 -8.19
C VAL A 455 -8.37 -19.78 -8.30
N PRO A 456 -8.56 -20.36 -9.50
CA PRO A 456 -9.22 -21.65 -9.63
C PRO A 456 -8.38 -22.75 -8.96
N VAL A 457 -9.04 -23.59 -8.17
CA VAL A 457 -8.41 -24.73 -7.49
C VAL A 457 -8.44 -25.92 -8.45
N PRO A 458 -7.28 -26.47 -8.87
CA PRO A 458 -7.24 -27.62 -9.75
C PRO A 458 -7.81 -28.86 -9.05
N ASP A 459 -8.68 -29.59 -9.76
CA ASP A 459 -9.31 -30.82 -9.27
C ASP A 459 -9.58 -31.79 -10.43
N ASP A 460 -8.91 -32.94 -10.42
CA ASP A 460 -9.08 -33.98 -11.43
C ASP A 460 -10.51 -34.53 -11.46
N ARG A 461 -11.23 -34.48 -10.33
CA ARG A 461 -12.63 -34.91 -10.25
C ARG A 461 -13.54 -33.97 -11.01
N PHE A 462 -13.29 -32.67 -10.91
CA PHE A 462 -14.04 -31.66 -11.63
C PHE A 462 -13.83 -31.80 -13.14
N LEU A 463 -12.57 -31.94 -13.58
CA LEU A 463 -12.24 -32.15 -14.99
C LEU A 463 -12.93 -33.41 -15.55
N TRP A 464 -12.91 -34.51 -14.79
CA TRP A 464 -13.62 -35.74 -15.18
C TRP A 464 -15.14 -35.54 -15.30
N LEU A 465 -15.76 -34.76 -14.41
CA LEU A 465 -17.19 -34.46 -14.48
C LEU A 465 -17.53 -33.58 -15.69
N VAL A 466 -16.68 -32.61 -16.01
CA VAL A 466 -16.80 -31.79 -17.22
C VAL A 466 -16.73 -32.67 -18.46
N ASP A 467 -15.77 -33.59 -18.55
CA ASP A 467 -15.63 -34.53 -19.67
C ASP A 467 -16.85 -35.47 -19.80
N ALA A 468 -17.39 -35.92 -18.67
CA ALA A 468 -18.51 -36.85 -18.63
C ALA A 468 -19.85 -36.21 -19.03
N TYR A 469 -20.12 -34.98 -18.57
CA TYR A 469 -21.42 -34.31 -18.78
C TYR A 469 -21.42 -33.29 -19.93
N LYS A 470 -20.24 -32.79 -20.35
CA LYS A 470 -20.06 -31.74 -21.38
C LYS A 470 -21.03 -30.57 -21.19
N PRO A 471 -20.97 -29.87 -20.05
CA PRO A 471 -21.91 -28.82 -19.70
C PRO A 471 -21.75 -27.58 -20.59
N LYS A 472 -22.73 -26.68 -20.57
CA LYS A 472 -22.61 -25.34 -21.18
C LYS A 472 -21.77 -24.38 -20.33
N SER A 473 -21.74 -24.59 -19.02
CA SER A 473 -21.04 -23.76 -18.03
C SER A 473 -20.16 -24.64 -17.14
N GLU A 474 -18.89 -24.24 -17.00
CA GLU A 474 -17.89 -24.92 -16.18
C GLU A 474 -17.39 -23.96 -15.10
N VAL A 475 -17.70 -24.24 -13.83
CA VAL A 475 -17.34 -23.35 -12.72
C VAL A 475 -16.52 -24.11 -11.68
N PRO A 476 -15.18 -23.95 -11.66
CA PRO A 476 -14.33 -24.56 -10.66
C PRO A 476 -14.50 -23.88 -9.29
N ALA A 477 -13.92 -24.49 -8.25
CA ALA A 477 -13.84 -23.86 -6.94
C ALA A 477 -12.73 -22.81 -6.95
N PHE A 478 -12.89 -21.73 -6.19
CA PHE A 478 -11.92 -20.65 -6.12
C PHE A 478 -11.29 -20.53 -4.73
N LEU A 479 -9.99 -20.26 -4.70
CA LEU A 479 -9.26 -19.79 -3.54
C LEU A 479 -9.05 -18.28 -3.67
N THR A 480 -9.47 -17.51 -2.68
CA THR A 480 -9.19 -16.07 -2.63
C THR A 480 -7.82 -15.84 -2.00
N CYS A 481 -6.90 -15.25 -2.77
CA CYS A 481 -5.57 -14.84 -2.33
C CYS A 481 -5.48 -13.32 -2.25
N ILE A 482 -4.87 -12.79 -1.19
CA ILE A 482 -4.63 -11.36 -1.00
C ILE A 482 -3.13 -11.12 -0.95
N ASP A 483 -2.61 -10.19 -1.77
CA ASP A 483 -1.24 -9.70 -1.60
C ASP A 483 -1.17 -8.72 -0.44
N ILE A 484 -0.29 -8.99 0.52
CA ILE A 484 -0.07 -8.10 1.66
C ILE A 484 1.34 -7.52 1.50
N ALA A 485 1.51 -6.20 1.67
CA ALA A 485 2.79 -5.51 1.50
C ALA A 485 3.95 -6.15 2.31
N GLY A 486 5.22 -5.87 1.98
CA GLY A 486 6.34 -6.48 2.71
C GLY A 486 6.39 -6.08 4.19
N LEU A 487 6.63 -7.05 5.09
CA LEU A 487 6.83 -6.78 6.51
C LEU A 487 8.28 -6.35 6.77
N THR A 488 8.50 -5.24 7.47
CA THR A 488 9.82 -4.86 8.00
C THR A 488 9.89 -5.12 9.50
N ALA A 489 11.09 -5.38 10.02
CA ALA A 489 11.32 -5.46 11.46
C ALA A 489 10.84 -4.18 12.17
N GLY A 490 10.23 -4.32 13.35
CA GLY A 490 9.65 -3.23 14.12
C GLY A 490 8.21 -2.84 13.72
N ALA A 491 7.47 -3.68 12.99
CA ALA A 491 6.09 -3.37 12.60
C ALA A 491 5.14 -3.24 13.81
N SER A 492 5.42 -3.94 14.92
CA SER A 492 4.63 -3.92 16.15
C SER A 492 4.79 -2.63 16.98
N THR A 493 5.94 -1.95 16.92
CA THR A 493 6.23 -0.74 17.72
C THR A 493 5.54 0.54 17.21
N GLY A 494 4.77 0.46 16.13
CA GLY A 494 3.89 1.54 15.67
C GLY A 494 4.60 2.68 14.91
N VAL A 495 5.92 2.60 14.71
CA VAL A 495 6.68 3.57 13.92
C VAL A 495 6.67 3.13 12.44
N GLY A 496 5.71 3.63 11.65
CA GLY A 496 5.69 3.48 10.19
C GLY A 496 4.55 2.63 9.60
N LEU A 497 4.74 2.18 8.35
CA LEU A 497 3.74 1.45 7.54
C LEU A 497 3.35 0.05 8.08
N GLY A 498 4.10 -0.48 9.05
CA GLY A 498 3.93 -1.86 9.55
C GLY A 498 2.60 -2.13 10.26
N ASN A 499 1.97 -1.13 10.86
CA ASN A 499 0.66 -1.30 11.51
C ASN A 499 -0.47 -1.54 10.48
N SER A 500 -0.41 -0.86 9.32
CA SER A 500 -1.34 -1.07 8.21
C SER A 500 -1.15 -2.44 7.56
N PHE A 501 0.06 -3.01 7.62
CA PHE A 501 0.31 -4.38 7.21
C PHE A 501 -0.41 -5.39 8.13
N LEU A 502 -0.21 -5.27 9.45
CA LEU A 502 -0.78 -6.22 10.42
C LEU A 502 -2.32 -6.18 10.46
N SER A 503 -2.93 -5.02 10.17
CA SER A 503 -4.39 -4.92 10.03
C SER A 503 -4.90 -5.67 8.79
N ASN A 504 -4.16 -5.66 7.67
CA ASN A 504 -4.48 -6.44 6.48
C ASN A 504 -4.33 -7.96 6.73
N VAL A 505 -3.28 -8.39 7.45
CA VAL A 505 -3.12 -9.79 7.87
C VAL A 505 -4.27 -10.25 8.78
N ARG A 506 -4.84 -9.34 9.58
CA ARG A 506 -6.00 -9.69 10.42
C ARG A 506 -7.25 -10.01 9.62
N ASN A 507 -7.40 -9.41 8.43
CA ASN A 507 -8.57 -9.59 7.54
C ASN A 507 -8.53 -10.88 6.70
N VAL A 508 -7.40 -11.60 6.68
CA VAL A 508 -7.30 -12.93 6.05
C VAL A 508 -7.52 -14.05 7.07
N ASP A 509 -7.79 -15.26 6.62
CA ASP A 509 -8.06 -16.41 7.48
C ASP A 509 -6.86 -17.36 7.59
N GLY A 510 -5.97 -17.39 6.59
CA GLY A 510 -4.72 -18.15 6.58
C GLY A 510 -3.57 -17.38 5.92
N ILE A 511 -2.34 -17.85 6.10
CA ILE A 511 -1.12 -17.16 5.67
C ILE A 511 -0.27 -18.06 4.76
N PHE A 512 0.11 -17.55 3.60
CA PHE A 512 1.21 -18.05 2.80
C PHE A 512 2.47 -17.26 3.14
N GLN A 513 3.39 -17.86 3.89
CA GLN A 513 4.64 -17.20 4.27
C GLN A 513 5.73 -17.50 3.24
N VAL A 514 6.07 -16.50 2.42
CA VAL A 514 7.09 -16.58 1.38
C VAL A 514 8.46 -16.32 1.99
N ILE A 515 9.36 -17.28 1.83
CA ILE A 515 10.73 -17.27 2.36
C ILE A 515 11.71 -17.24 1.19
N ARG A 516 12.66 -16.31 1.22
CA ARG A 516 13.75 -16.25 0.24
C ARG A 516 14.78 -17.33 0.56
N ALA A 517 15.09 -18.20 -0.40
CA ALA A 517 16.15 -19.22 -0.27
C ALA A 517 17.08 -19.26 -1.49
N PHE A 518 17.26 -18.12 -2.15
CA PHE A 518 18.20 -17.93 -3.26
C PHE A 518 19.08 -16.72 -3.00
N ASP A 519 20.33 -16.81 -3.43
CA ASP A 519 21.26 -15.69 -3.42
C ASP A 519 21.24 -15.03 -4.80
N ASP A 520 21.05 -13.72 -4.83
CA ASP A 520 21.12 -12.92 -6.05
C ASP A 520 21.78 -11.59 -5.69
N ALA A 521 22.83 -11.23 -6.44
CA ALA A 521 23.63 -10.03 -6.19
C ALA A 521 22.85 -8.74 -6.55
N ASP A 522 21.86 -8.84 -7.45
CA ASP A 522 21.07 -7.69 -7.89
C ASP A 522 19.93 -7.35 -6.92
N ILE A 523 19.63 -8.23 -5.96
CA ILE A 523 18.49 -8.10 -5.03
C ILE A 523 18.98 -7.89 -3.60
N ILE A 524 18.93 -6.63 -3.16
CA ILE A 524 19.32 -6.19 -1.82
C ILE A 524 18.35 -6.76 -0.77
N HIS A 525 18.92 -7.40 0.26
CA HIS A 525 18.19 -7.84 1.44
C HIS A 525 18.07 -6.68 2.44
N VAL A 526 16.90 -6.50 3.07
CA VAL A 526 16.65 -5.41 4.02
C VAL A 526 17.62 -5.46 5.21
N GLU A 527 17.95 -6.68 5.65
CA GLU A 527 18.88 -6.97 6.75
C GLU A 527 20.32 -7.30 6.28
N GLY A 528 20.68 -6.89 5.06
CA GLY A 528 22.02 -7.08 4.48
C GLY A 528 22.25 -8.45 3.84
N ASP A 529 22.47 -9.48 4.65
CA ASP A 529 22.73 -10.86 4.17
C ASP A 529 21.45 -11.71 4.12
N VAL A 530 21.43 -12.76 3.30
CA VAL A 530 20.29 -13.68 3.15
C VAL A 530 20.35 -14.76 4.24
N ASP A 531 19.47 -14.66 5.24
CA ASP A 531 19.29 -15.70 6.27
C ASP A 531 17.79 -16.00 6.48
N PRO A 532 17.28 -17.08 5.87
CA PRO A 532 15.87 -17.46 5.96
C PRO A 532 15.40 -17.73 7.39
N THR A 533 16.27 -18.22 8.26
CA THR A 533 15.89 -18.59 9.64
C THR A 533 15.67 -17.35 10.50
N ARG A 534 16.52 -16.33 10.33
CA ARG A 534 16.31 -15.01 10.92
C ARG A 534 15.03 -14.37 10.43
N ASP A 535 14.75 -14.43 9.13
CA ASP A 535 13.56 -13.81 8.54
C ASP A 535 12.26 -14.43 9.09
N MET A 536 12.25 -15.75 9.26
CA MET A 536 11.13 -16.47 9.88
C MET A 536 10.95 -16.09 11.35
N ASN A 537 12.04 -15.96 12.11
CA ASN A 537 12.01 -15.49 13.50
C ASN A 537 11.45 -14.08 13.60
N ILE A 538 11.83 -13.16 12.70
CA ILE A 538 11.34 -11.78 12.68
C ILE A 538 9.82 -11.78 12.49
N ILE A 539 9.32 -12.47 11.46
CA ILE A 539 7.87 -12.53 11.20
C ILE A 539 7.12 -13.16 12.39
N SER A 540 7.60 -14.29 12.91
CA SER A 540 6.96 -14.98 14.04
C SER A 540 6.92 -14.10 15.29
N THR A 541 8.02 -13.42 15.61
CA THR A 541 8.12 -12.53 16.78
C THR A 541 7.17 -11.33 16.64
N GLU A 542 7.12 -10.69 15.47
CA GLU A 542 6.24 -9.53 15.23
C GLU A 542 4.74 -9.89 15.34
N LEU A 543 4.34 -11.06 14.82
CA LEU A 543 2.97 -11.55 14.94
C LEU A 543 2.61 -11.83 16.41
N ARG A 544 3.51 -12.47 17.16
CA ARG A 544 3.32 -12.75 18.59
C ARG A 544 3.24 -11.47 19.43
N LEU A 545 4.16 -10.52 19.24
CA LEU A 545 4.16 -9.24 19.96
C LEU A 545 2.85 -8.48 19.75
N LYS A 546 2.30 -8.49 18.52
CA LYS A 546 1.03 -7.82 18.26
C LYS A 546 -0.17 -8.53 18.89
N ASP A 547 -0.17 -9.86 18.89
CA ASP A 547 -1.20 -10.63 19.57
C ASP A 547 -1.13 -10.46 21.10
N ILE A 548 0.07 -10.32 21.68
CA ILE A 548 0.25 -9.99 23.10
C ILE A 548 -0.39 -8.64 23.42
N GLU A 549 -0.06 -7.59 22.68
CA GLU A 549 -0.64 -6.24 22.87
C GLU A 549 -2.18 -6.28 22.76
N TRP A 550 -2.69 -7.07 21.80
CA TRP A 550 -4.12 -7.21 21.57
C TRP A 550 -4.82 -7.98 22.70
N ALA A 551 -4.22 -9.09 23.15
CA ALA A 551 -4.74 -9.91 24.22
C ALA A 551 -4.68 -9.19 25.58
N GLU A 552 -3.68 -8.34 25.82
CA GLU A 552 -3.62 -7.49 27.02
C GLU A 552 -4.76 -6.46 27.05
N LYS A 553 -5.02 -5.77 25.93
CA LYS A 553 -6.15 -4.84 25.83
C LYS A 553 -7.49 -5.55 26.04
N ALA A 554 -7.66 -6.72 25.41
CA ALA A 554 -8.86 -7.55 25.59
C ALA A 554 -9.00 -8.03 27.04
N LEU A 555 -7.90 -8.38 27.72
CA LEU A 555 -7.89 -8.78 29.12
C LEU A 555 -8.34 -7.63 30.02
N ASP A 556 -7.87 -6.41 29.79
CA ASP A 556 -8.25 -5.24 30.60
C ASP A 556 -9.73 -4.91 30.47
N GLU A 557 -10.30 -5.00 29.26
CA GLU A 557 -11.74 -4.86 29.02
C GLU A 557 -12.54 -5.98 29.69
N ALA A 558 -12.12 -7.23 29.51
CA ALA A 558 -12.75 -8.39 30.13
C ALA A 558 -12.73 -8.30 31.66
N ARG A 559 -11.62 -7.84 32.25
CA ARG A 559 -11.48 -7.62 33.70
C ARG A 559 -12.40 -6.51 34.21
N LYS A 560 -12.55 -5.40 33.49
CA LYS A 560 -13.51 -4.34 33.84
C LYS A 560 -14.95 -4.88 33.83
N ASN A 561 -15.30 -5.63 32.79
CA ASN A 561 -16.63 -6.25 32.65
C ASN A 561 -16.89 -7.32 33.71
N ALA A 562 -15.88 -8.09 34.10
CA ALA A 562 -15.96 -9.09 35.16
C ALA A 562 -16.04 -8.49 36.56
N ARG A 563 -15.45 -7.31 36.80
CA ARG A 563 -15.58 -6.57 38.08
C ARG A 563 -16.98 -5.96 38.27
N SER A 564 -17.63 -5.55 37.18
CA SER A 564 -19.01 -5.06 37.21
C SER A 564 -20.06 -6.18 37.33
N ALA A 565 -19.64 -7.45 37.23
CA ALA A 565 -20.50 -8.62 37.24
C ALA A 565 -20.64 -9.22 38.66
N GLY A 566 -21.85 -9.67 39.02
CA GLY A 566 -22.11 -10.32 40.30
C GLY A 566 -21.62 -11.78 40.35
N ASN A 567 -22.02 -12.53 41.38
CA ASN A 567 -21.69 -13.97 41.52
C ASN A 567 -22.86 -14.91 41.16
N ASN A 568 -24.03 -14.36 40.82
CA ASN A 568 -25.29 -15.10 40.84
C ASN A 568 -25.84 -15.44 39.44
N SER A 569 -25.41 -14.77 38.35
CA SER A 569 -25.89 -15.04 36.99
C SER A 569 -24.98 -15.96 36.18
N LEU A 570 -25.55 -16.75 35.27
CA LEU A 570 -24.83 -17.58 34.30
C LEU A 570 -23.93 -16.76 33.36
N GLU A 571 -24.32 -15.53 33.05
CA GLU A 571 -23.54 -14.61 32.21
C GLU A 571 -22.31 -14.06 32.93
N ASP A 572 -22.41 -13.84 34.24
CA ASP A 572 -21.30 -13.35 35.05
C ASP A 572 -20.21 -14.40 35.22
N ARG A 573 -20.60 -15.69 35.25
CA ARG A 573 -19.65 -16.81 35.24
C ARG A 573 -18.91 -16.91 33.91
N LYS A 574 -19.60 -16.73 32.78
CA LYS A 574 -18.97 -16.71 31.44
C LYS A 574 -17.91 -15.61 31.31
N LYS A 575 -18.18 -14.41 31.83
CA LYS A 575 -17.21 -13.28 31.83
C LYS A 575 -15.94 -13.60 32.64
N LYS A 576 -16.07 -14.34 33.75
CA LYS A 576 -14.92 -14.78 34.55
C LYS A 576 -14.13 -15.90 33.87
N GLU A 577 -14.84 -16.84 33.23
CA GLU A 577 -14.21 -17.88 32.40
C GLU A 577 -13.43 -17.25 31.22
N GLU A 578 -13.99 -16.23 30.57
CA GLU A 578 -13.34 -15.48 29.50
C GLU A 578 -12.01 -14.85 29.94
N VAL A 579 -11.98 -14.19 31.11
CA VAL A 579 -10.73 -13.65 31.70
C VAL A 579 -9.68 -14.75 31.89
N ALA A 580 -10.06 -15.90 32.45
CA ALA A 580 -9.14 -17.00 32.70
C ALA A 580 -8.57 -17.59 31.39
N VAL A 581 -9.37 -17.64 30.32
CA VAL A 581 -8.91 -18.10 29.01
C VAL A 581 -7.95 -17.09 28.37
N ILE A 582 -8.24 -15.78 28.44
CA ILE A 582 -7.35 -14.75 27.91
C ILE A 582 -6.01 -14.74 28.68
N GLU A 583 -6.03 -14.95 30.00
CA GLU A 583 -4.81 -15.12 30.80
C GLU A 583 -4.00 -16.35 30.36
N LYS A 584 -4.67 -17.47 30.04
CA LYS A 584 -4.02 -18.67 29.48
C LYS A 584 -3.40 -18.37 28.11
N ILE A 585 -4.08 -17.61 27.24
CA ILE A 585 -3.55 -17.20 25.92
C ILE A 585 -2.26 -16.36 26.09
N LEU A 586 -2.28 -15.37 26.98
CA LEU A 586 -1.12 -14.54 27.26
C LEU A 586 0.05 -15.35 27.83
N LYS A 587 -0.23 -16.36 28.66
CA LYS A 587 0.79 -17.27 29.17
C LYS A 587 1.47 -18.04 28.04
N VAL A 588 0.70 -18.64 27.14
CA VAL A 588 1.23 -19.37 25.97
C VAL A 588 2.09 -18.46 25.08
N LEU A 589 1.62 -17.23 24.84
CA LEU A 589 2.33 -16.27 23.99
C LEU A 589 3.62 -15.70 24.62
N LYS A 590 3.63 -15.47 25.94
CA LYS A 590 4.76 -14.80 26.63
C LYS A 590 5.76 -15.76 27.28
N GLU A 591 5.27 -16.79 27.96
CA GLU A 591 6.09 -17.70 28.77
C GLU A 591 6.57 -18.89 27.95
N ASP A 592 5.68 -19.47 27.14
CA ASP A 592 6.00 -20.67 26.35
C ASP A 592 6.58 -20.32 24.96
N ASP A 593 6.55 -19.04 24.55
CA ASP A 593 6.98 -18.53 23.23
C ASP A 593 6.38 -19.31 22.04
N MET A 594 5.14 -19.79 22.21
CA MET A 594 4.42 -20.61 21.23
C MET A 594 3.28 -19.84 20.55
N ASP A 595 3.00 -20.18 19.30
CA ASP A 595 1.84 -19.67 18.57
C ASP A 595 0.53 -20.24 19.13
N VAL A 596 -0.53 -19.43 19.18
CA VAL A 596 -1.84 -19.85 19.70
C VAL A 596 -2.40 -21.07 18.95
N ARG A 597 -2.15 -21.20 17.65
CA ARG A 597 -2.57 -22.38 16.85
C ARG A 597 -2.00 -23.72 17.31
N LYS A 598 -0.89 -23.73 18.05
CA LYS A 598 -0.25 -24.95 18.58
C LYS A 598 -0.62 -25.24 20.04
N GLY A 599 -1.31 -24.31 20.71
CA GLY A 599 -1.81 -24.52 22.07
C GLY A 599 -2.89 -25.60 22.14
N ASP A 600 -2.99 -26.26 23.30
CA ASP A 600 -4.04 -27.22 23.58
C ASP A 600 -5.26 -26.51 24.20
N TRP A 601 -6.34 -26.44 23.42
CA TRP A 601 -7.54 -25.67 23.73
C TRP A 601 -8.79 -26.55 23.80
N ASN A 602 -9.64 -26.27 24.78
CA ASN A 602 -10.94 -26.94 24.91
C ASN A 602 -12.00 -26.29 24.00
N GLY A 603 -13.15 -26.96 23.80
CA GLY A 603 -14.29 -26.52 22.98
C GLY A 603 -14.67 -25.06 23.16
N LYS A 604 -14.91 -24.71 24.43
CA LYS A 604 -15.31 -23.37 24.84
C LYS A 604 -14.18 -22.34 24.71
N GLU A 605 -12.93 -22.78 24.88
CA GLU A 605 -11.77 -21.89 24.76
C GLU A 605 -11.57 -21.49 23.29
N VAL A 606 -11.74 -22.43 22.36
CA VAL A 606 -11.64 -22.18 20.92
C VAL A 606 -12.71 -21.21 20.42
N GLU A 607 -13.95 -21.32 20.91
CA GLU A 607 -15.02 -20.36 20.58
C GLU A 607 -14.63 -18.92 20.99
N LEU A 608 -14.00 -18.76 22.15
CA LEU A 608 -13.50 -17.47 22.60
C LEU A 608 -12.31 -16.98 21.77
N ILE A 609 -11.32 -17.84 21.50
CA ILE A 609 -10.16 -17.52 20.68
C ILE A 609 -10.59 -17.04 19.27
N ASN A 610 -11.60 -17.69 18.69
CA ASN A 610 -12.16 -17.31 17.40
C ASN A 610 -12.78 -15.90 17.40
N THR A 611 -13.26 -15.43 18.55
CA THR A 611 -13.80 -14.07 18.72
C THR A 611 -12.69 -13.02 18.71
N LEU A 612 -11.52 -13.35 19.28
CA LEU A 612 -10.37 -12.44 19.38
C LEU A 612 -9.63 -12.24 18.04
N ARG A 613 -9.80 -13.15 17.07
CA ARG A 613 -9.18 -13.10 15.72
C ARG A 613 -7.67 -12.86 15.75
N LEU A 614 -6.98 -13.57 16.63
CA LEU A 614 -5.52 -13.52 16.79
C LEU A 614 -4.79 -13.90 15.49
N LEU A 615 -3.64 -13.30 15.26
CA LEU A 615 -2.81 -13.53 14.07
C LEU A 615 -2.15 -14.92 14.10
N THR A 616 -1.60 -15.30 15.26
CA THR A 616 -0.94 -16.57 15.56
C THR A 616 -1.90 -17.76 15.67
N ALA A 617 -3.21 -17.52 15.60
CA ALA A 617 -4.23 -18.58 15.51
C ALA A 617 -4.47 -19.04 14.06
N LYS A 618 -3.99 -18.31 13.06
CA LYS A 618 -4.20 -18.61 11.64
C LYS A 618 -3.29 -19.75 11.18
N PRO A 619 -3.74 -20.65 10.28
CA PRO A 619 -2.87 -21.63 9.65
C PRO A 619 -1.84 -20.94 8.75
N VAL A 620 -0.61 -21.44 8.74
CA VAL A 620 0.51 -20.93 7.95
C VAL A 620 1.04 -22.04 7.04
N ILE A 621 1.28 -21.71 5.77
CA ILE A 621 1.99 -22.55 4.82
C ILE A 621 3.28 -21.83 4.42
N TYR A 622 4.41 -22.52 4.58
CA TYR A 622 5.72 -21.98 4.24
C TYR A 622 6.04 -22.25 2.78
N LEU A 623 6.17 -21.18 2.01
CA LEU A 623 6.53 -21.19 0.59
C LEU A 623 8.00 -20.80 0.45
N VAL A 624 8.86 -21.78 0.19
CA VAL A 624 10.30 -21.54 0.07
C VAL A 624 10.63 -21.24 -1.38
N ASN A 625 10.94 -19.98 -1.68
CA ASN A 625 11.28 -19.50 -3.01
C ASN A 625 12.75 -19.81 -3.33
N LEU A 626 12.97 -20.64 -4.33
CA LEU A 626 14.27 -21.14 -4.78
C LEU A 626 14.62 -20.60 -6.16
N SER A 627 15.92 -20.66 -6.50
CA SER A 627 16.36 -20.46 -7.88
C SER A 627 15.82 -21.59 -8.77
N GLU A 628 15.64 -21.33 -10.07
CA GLU A 628 15.18 -22.35 -11.03
C GLU A 628 16.08 -23.59 -11.01
N ARG A 629 17.40 -23.36 -10.90
CA ARG A 629 18.43 -24.41 -10.86
C ARG A 629 18.30 -25.29 -9.61
N ASP A 630 18.06 -24.70 -8.45
CA ASP A 630 17.93 -25.43 -7.19
C ASP A 630 16.61 -26.19 -7.12
N TYR A 631 15.55 -25.61 -7.66
CA TYR A 631 14.24 -26.25 -7.77
C TYR A 631 14.30 -27.49 -8.67
N ALA A 632 14.91 -27.37 -9.85
CA ALA A 632 15.11 -28.48 -10.77
C ALA A 632 15.96 -29.61 -10.15
N ARG A 633 17.01 -29.25 -9.40
CA ARG A 633 17.89 -30.21 -8.71
C ARG A 633 17.30 -30.78 -7.42
N LYS A 634 16.18 -30.23 -6.92
CA LYS A 634 15.55 -30.57 -5.62
C LYS A 634 16.52 -30.50 -4.44
N LYS A 635 17.52 -29.61 -4.51
CA LYS A 635 18.56 -29.43 -3.49
C LYS A 635 18.88 -27.95 -3.33
N ASN A 636 18.95 -27.50 -2.08
CA ASN A 636 19.33 -26.13 -1.74
C ASN A 636 20.00 -26.11 -0.35
N LYS A 637 20.90 -25.15 -0.12
CA LYS A 637 21.67 -25.02 1.13
C LYS A 637 20.81 -24.67 2.35
N TRP A 638 19.67 -24.01 2.14
CA TRP A 638 18.79 -23.50 3.20
C TRP A 638 17.63 -24.44 3.55
N LEU A 639 17.18 -25.29 2.62
CA LEU A 639 16.02 -26.18 2.84
C LEU A 639 16.11 -27.03 4.12
N PRO A 640 17.26 -27.67 4.45
CA PRO A 640 17.37 -28.44 5.69
C PRO A 640 17.23 -27.58 6.94
N LYS A 641 17.83 -26.38 6.94
CA LYS A 641 17.78 -25.43 8.07
C LYS A 641 16.36 -24.90 8.30
N ILE A 642 15.65 -24.55 7.22
CA ILE A 642 14.26 -24.09 7.28
C ILE A 642 13.38 -25.21 7.82
N LYS A 643 13.56 -26.45 7.35
CA LYS A 643 12.79 -27.59 7.83
C LYS A 643 13.04 -27.85 9.32
N GLU A 644 14.29 -27.85 9.76
CA GLU A 644 14.66 -28.00 11.16
C GLU A 644 14.04 -26.91 12.04
N TRP A 645 14.06 -25.67 11.59
CA TRP A 645 13.43 -24.54 12.29
C TRP A 645 11.90 -24.75 12.42
N ILE A 646 11.22 -25.22 11.37
CA ILE A 646 9.78 -25.49 11.41
C ILE A 646 9.47 -26.65 12.34
N ASP A 647 10.26 -27.72 12.30
CA ASP A 647 10.06 -28.88 13.16
C ASP A 647 10.24 -28.52 14.66
N GLN A 648 11.12 -27.55 14.97
CA GLN A 648 11.35 -27.06 16.33
C GLN A 648 10.27 -26.06 16.81
N ASN A 649 9.94 -25.05 15.99
CA ASN A 649 9.07 -23.95 16.42
C ASN A 649 7.59 -24.17 16.09
N ASN A 650 7.30 -24.83 14.97
CA ASN A 650 5.95 -24.97 14.42
C ASN A 650 5.71 -26.37 13.83
N PRO A 651 5.74 -27.43 14.66
CA PRO A 651 5.66 -28.80 14.19
C PRO A 651 4.35 -29.06 13.43
N GLY A 652 4.47 -29.72 12.27
CA GLY A 652 3.34 -30.13 11.43
C GLY A 652 2.85 -29.11 10.41
N ASP A 653 3.47 -27.92 10.33
CA ASP A 653 3.18 -26.97 9.27
C ASP A 653 3.76 -27.43 7.92
N LEU A 654 3.05 -27.10 6.84
CA LEU A 654 3.43 -27.54 5.50
C LEU A 654 4.53 -26.63 4.92
N LEU A 655 5.60 -27.26 4.45
CA LEU A 655 6.66 -26.62 3.65
C LEU A 655 6.49 -27.02 2.17
N ILE A 656 6.38 -26.03 1.30
CA ILE A 656 6.35 -26.22 -0.16
C ILE A 656 7.53 -25.46 -0.79
N PRO A 657 8.53 -26.17 -1.36
CA PRO A 657 9.53 -25.52 -2.19
C PRO A 657 8.90 -25.15 -3.54
N PHE A 658 9.19 -23.95 -4.04
CA PHE A 658 8.78 -23.48 -5.35
C PHE A 658 9.83 -22.53 -5.93
N SER A 659 9.71 -22.17 -7.21
CA SER A 659 10.56 -21.13 -7.82
C SER A 659 9.69 -20.12 -8.52
N ALA A 660 9.65 -18.88 -8.01
CA ALA A 660 8.84 -17.81 -8.60
C ALA A 660 9.27 -17.50 -10.03
N ALA A 661 10.59 -17.54 -10.31
CA ALA A 661 11.14 -17.32 -11.65
C ALA A 661 10.66 -18.39 -12.64
N LEU A 662 10.66 -19.67 -12.23
CA LEU A 662 10.17 -20.75 -13.09
C LEU A 662 8.69 -20.58 -13.42
N GLU A 663 7.86 -20.27 -12.42
CA GLU A 663 6.42 -20.07 -12.61
C GLU A 663 6.14 -18.85 -13.50
N GLU A 664 6.94 -17.78 -13.40
CA GLU A 664 6.83 -16.61 -14.27
C GLU A 664 7.16 -16.98 -15.74
N GLN A 665 8.19 -17.79 -15.97
CA GLN A 665 8.51 -18.28 -17.31
C GLN A 665 7.42 -19.20 -17.89
N LEU A 666 6.81 -20.03 -17.04
CA LEU A 666 5.68 -20.87 -17.45
C LEU A 666 4.45 -20.04 -17.79
N TYR A 667 4.21 -18.96 -17.03
CA TYR A 667 3.13 -18.02 -17.30
C TYR A 667 3.31 -17.28 -18.63
N VAL A 668 4.52 -16.82 -18.95
CA VAL A 668 4.82 -16.20 -20.28
C VAL A 668 4.55 -17.17 -21.44
N LYS A 669 4.65 -18.48 -21.18
CA LYS A 669 4.42 -19.54 -22.17
C LYS A 669 3.01 -20.14 -22.12
N ASP A 670 2.09 -19.59 -21.32
CA ASP A 670 0.74 -20.17 -21.07
C ASP A 670 -0.15 -20.26 -22.31
N GLU A 671 0.15 -19.52 -23.38
CA GLU A 671 -0.56 -19.61 -24.66
C GLU A 671 -0.17 -20.86 -25.49
N ASP A 672 0.95 -21.51 -25.17
CA ASP A 672 1.46 -22.68 -25.88
C ASP A 672 1.71 -23.85 -24.90
N GLU A 673 0.70 -24.71 -24.73
CA GLU A 673 0.80 -25.92 -23.89
C GLU A 673 1.98 -26.83 -24.32
N GLN A 674 2.34 -26.85 -25.61
CA GLN A 674 3.48 -27.62 -26.10
C GLN A 674 4.79 -26.96 -25.69
N GLY A 675 4.88 -25.63 -25.81
CA GLY A 675 6.00 -24.83 -25.36
C GLY A 675 6.23 -24.88 -23.84
N GLN A 676 5.18 -24.94 -23.02
CA GLN A 676 5.30 -25.19 -21.58
C GLN A 676 5.89 -26.57 -21.29
N GLN A 677 5.35 -27.62 -21.93
CA GLN A 677 5.84 -28.97 -21.73
C GLN A 677 7.28 -29.15 -22.21
N GLU A 678 7.66 -28.52 -23.31
CA GLU A 678 9.03 -28.53 -23.83
C GLU A 678 10.00 -27.80 -22.90
N TYR A 679 9.59 -26.66 -22.33
CA TYR A 679 10.38 -25.94 -21.34
C TYR A 679 10.58 -26.75 -20.06
N LEU A 680 9.52 -27.39 -19.54
CA LEU A 680 9.61 -28.29 -18.38
C LEU A 680 10.54 -29.49 -18.66
N LYS A 681 10.44 -30.08 -19.85
CA LYS A 681 11.34 -31.17 -20.28
C LYS A 681 12.80 -30.73 -20.36
N THR A 682 13.06 -29.51 -20.81
CA THR A 682 14.40 -28.92 -20.91
C THR A 682 15.02 -28.69 -19.52
N MET A 683 14.20 -28.34 -18.52
CA MET A 683 14.64 -28.13 -17.14
C MET A 683 14.91 -29.42 -16.37
N GLY A 684 14.29 -30.54 -16.77
CA GLY A 684 14.58 -31.88 -16.25
C GLY A 684 13.34 -32.75 -16.06
N GLU A 685 13.54 -34.08 -16.03
CA GLU A 685 12.45 -35.03 -15.81
C GLU A 685 11.85 -34.89 -14.40
N GLY A 686 10.53 -34.68 -14.32
CA GLY A 686 9.80 -34.59 -13.06
C GLY A 686 9.84 -33.21 -12.38
N VAL A 687 10.19 -32.15 -13.13
CA VAL A 687 9.91 -30.76 -12.78
C VAL A 687 8.50 -30.42 -13.25
N ALA A 688 7.66 -29.95 -12.33
CA ALA A 688 6.27 -29.55 -12.61
C ALA A 688 5.99 -28.22 -11.90
N SER A 689 4.96 -27.50 -12.34
CA SER A 689 4.51 -26.30 -11.64
C SER A 689 4.11 -26.65 -10.20
N ALA A 690 4.56 -25.83 -9.26
CA ALA A 690 4.21 -25.89 -7.86
C ALA A 690 2.89 -25.18 -7.56
N LEU A 691 2.39 -24.30 -8.45
CA LEU A 691 1.18 -23.51 -8.23
C LEU A 691 -0.05 -24.39 -7.93
N PRO A 692 -0.34 -25.49 -8.67
CA PRO A 692 -1.45 -26.37 -8.34
C PRO A 692 -1.39 -26.92 -6.91
N LYS A 693 -0.18 -27.27 -6.46
CA LYS A 693 0.05 -27.80 -5.12
C LYS A 693 -0.12 -26.70 -4.06
N ILE A 694 0.35 -25.48 -4.33
CA ILE A 694 0.19 -24.33 -3.43
C ILE A 694 -1.28 -23.99 -3.24
N THR A 695 -2.03 -23.85 -4.33
CA THR A 695 -3.47 -23.51 -4.30
C THR A 695 -4.28 -24.60 -3.61
N LYS A 696 -4.05 -25.88 -3.92
CA LYS A 696 -4.72 -27.00 -3.26
C LYS A 696 -4.41 -27.05 -1.76
N SER A 697 -3.14 -26.91 -1.39
CA SER A 697 -2.72 -26.93 0.02
C SER A 697 -3.29 -25.75 0.81
N GLY A 698 -3.36 -24.56 0.20
CA GLY A 698 -4.01 -23.39 0.80
C GLY A 698 -5.51 -23.63 1.04
N TYR A 699 -6.20 -24.16 0.04
CA TYR A 699 -7.61 -24.52 0.16
C TYR A 699 -7.86 -25.54 1.29
N ASP A 700 -7.04 -26.59 1.35
CA ASP A 700 -7.15 -27.63 2.37
C ASP A 700 -6.80 -27.08 3.77
N SER A 701 -5.84 -26.17 3.89
CA SER A 701 -5.44 -25.55 5.16
C SER A 701 -6.51 -24.66 5.80
N LEU A 702 -7.44 -24.14 4.99
CA LEU A 702 -8.60 -23.37 5.45
C LEU A 702 -9.77 -24.28 5.89
N ASP A 703 -9.56 -25.60 5.93
CA ASP A 703 -10.60 -26.61 6.18
C ASP A 703 -11.78 -26.49 5.21
N LEU A 704 -11.53 -26.07 3.98
CA LEU A 704 -12.53 -26.04 2.92
C LEU A 704 -12.59 -27.39 2.22
N ILE A 705 -13.81 -27.80 1.89
CA ILE A 705 -14.13 -28.97 1.07
C ILE A 705 -15.05 -28.52 -0.07
N ARG A 706 -15.19 -29.37 -1.08
CA ARG A 706 -15.97 -29.09 -2.28
C ARG A 706 -17.01 -30.18 -2.48
N TYR A 707 -18.21 -29.78 -2.87
CA TYR A 707 -19.19 -30.70 -3.45
C TYR A 707 -19.55 -30.21 -4.84
N PHE A 708 -20.05 -31.11 -5.69
CA PHE A 708 -20.36 -30.82 -7.07
C PHE A 708 -21.86 -30.83 -7.33
N THR A 709 -22.30 -29.94 -8.21
CA THR A 709 -23.56 -30.07 -8.94
C THR A 709 -23.19 -30.38 -10.39
N ALA A 710 -23.71 -31.48 -10.94
CA ALA A 710 -23.36 -31.94 -12.29
C ALA A 710 -24.62 -32.15 -13.12
N GLY A 711 -24.65 -31.56 -14.31
CA GLY A 711 -25.73 -31.70 -15.28
C GLY A 711 -25.32 -31.18 -16.67
N PRO A 712 -26.20 -31.31 -17.67
CA PRO A 712 -25.92 -30.88 -19.04
C PRO A 712 -25.83 -29.35 -19.19
N ASP A 713 -26.42 -28.60 -18.27
CA ASP A 713 -26.35 -27.14 -18.30
C ASP A 713 -25.10 -26.61 -17.58
N GLU A 714 -24.80 -27.12 -16.37
CA GLU A 714 -23.68 -26.66 -15.56
C GLU A 714 -23.02 -27.81 -14.80
N VAL A 715 -21.68 -27.81 -14.77
CA VAL A 715 -20.88 -28.53 -13.76
C VAL A 715 -20.18 -27.49 -12.91
N ARG A 716 -20.45 -27.51 -11.60
CA ARG A 716 -19.94 -26.52 -10.66
C ARG A 716 -19.44 -27.14 -9.37
N ALA A 717 -18.30 -26.65 -8.90
CA ALA A 717 -17.73 -26.98 -7.60
C ALA A 717 -18.08 -25.91 -6.56
N TRP A 718 -18.76 -26.32 -5.49
CA TRP A 718 -19.21 -25.46 -4.41
C TRP A 718 -18.31 -25.61 -3.19
N SER A 719 -17.64 -24.50 -2.81
CA SER A 719 -16.81 -24.44 -1.61
C SER A 719 -17.65 -24.34 -0.34
N ILE A 720 -17.44 -25.29 0.58
CA ILE A 720 -18.05 -25.27 1.92
C ILE A 720 -16.98 -25.60 2.96
N ARG A 721 -17.13 -25.13 4.19
CA ARG A 721 -16.27 -25.59 5.28
C ARG A 721 -16.57 -27.06 5.62
N ARG A 722 -15.54 -27.84 5.98
CA ARG A 722 -15.68 -29.25 6.38
C ARG A 722 -16.74 -29.39 7.48
N GLY A 723 -17.50 -30.48 7.51
CA GLY A 723 -18.51 -30.72 8.55
C GLY A 723 -19.75 -29.82 8.50
N LEU A 724 -19.93 -29.02 7.43
CA LEU A 724 -21.25 -28.43 7.16
C LEU A 724 -22.28 -29.52 6.88
N LYS A 725 -23.50 -29.30 7.38
CA LYS A 725 -24.63 -30.20 7.13
C LYS A 725 -25.26 -29.94 5.77
N ALA A 726 -25.93 -30.94 5.22
CA ALA A 726 -26.61 -30.88 3.92
C ALA A 726 -27.51 -29.63 3.73
N PRO A 727 -28.36 -29.19 4.69
CA PRO A 727 -29.19 -28.00 4.50
C PRO A 727 -28.35 -26.72 4.35
N GLN A 728 -27.27 -26.58 5.13
CA GLN A 728 -26.40 -25.42 5.09
C GLN A 728 -25.58 -25.41 3.79
N ALA A 729 -25.15 -26.58 3.32
CA ALA A 729 -24.47 -26.72 2.03
C ALA A 729 -25.39 -26.33 0.86
N ALA A 730 -26.67 -26.70 0.92
CA ALA A 730 -27.68 -26.30 -0.06
C ALA A 730 -27.96 -24.79 -0.02
N GLY A 731 -27.92 -24.18 1.17
CA GLY A 731 -28.04 -22.73 1.39
C GLY A 731 -26.98 -21.89 0.67
N VAL A 732 -25.80 -22.48 0.39
CA VAL A 732 -24.73 -21.81 -0.39
C VAL A 732 -25.15 -21.56 -1.84
N ILE A 733 -26.03 -22.41 -2.39
CA ILE A 733 -26.59 -22.20 -3.73
C ILE A 733 -27.69 -21.14 -3.67
N HIS A 734 -28.66 -21.33 -2.78
CA HIS A 734 -29.74 -20.38 -2.56
C HIS A 734 -30.33 -20.58 -1.16
N THR A 735 -30.68 -19.49 -0.48
CA THR A 735 -31.23 -19.51 0.89
C THR A 735 -32.54 -20.30 1.00
N ASP A 736 -33.33 -20.36 -0.08
CA ASP A 736 -34.56 -21.17 -0.12
C ASP A 736 -34.30 -22.67 0.01
N PHE A 737 -33.19 -23.19 -0.51
CA PHE A 737 -32.85 -24.60 -0.37
C PHE A 737 -32.57 -24.99 1.09
N GLU A 738 -32.03 -24.06 1.88
CA GLU A 738 -31.82 -24.27 3.32
C GLU A 738 -33.15 -24.18 4.08
N ASN A 739 -33.94 -23.14 3.81
CA ASN A 739 -35.21 -22.89 4.50
C ASN A 739 -36.25 -23.99 4.24
N LYS A 740 -36.39 -24.42 2.97
CA LYS A 740 -37.35 -25.42 2.53
C LYS A 740 -36.73 -26.79 2.29
N PHE A 741 -35.60 -27.09 2.94
CA PHE A 741 -34.87 -28.34 2.74
C PHE A 741 -35.74 -29.58 3.04
N VAL A 742 -35.94 -30.45 2.04
CA VAL A 742 -36.60 -31.76 2.21
C VAL A 742 -35.56 -32.86 2.31
N CYS A 743 -34.77 -33.05 1.24
CA CYS A 743 -33.69 -34.02 1.19
C CYS A 743 -32.66 -33.64 0.11
N GLY A 744 -31.45 -34.16 0.25
CA GLY A 744 -30.43 -34.14 -0.80
C GLY A 744 -30.27 -35.54 -1.39
N GLU A 745 -30.32 -35.66 -2.70
CA GLU A 745 -29.84 -36.84 -3.42
C GLU A 745 -28.33 -36.71 -3.58
N ILE A 746 -27.59 -37.57 -2.89
CA ILE A 746 -26.13 -37.51 -2.81
C ILE A 746 -25.56 -38.81 -3.37
N MET A 747 -24.59 -38.66 -4.26
CA MET A 747 -23.78 -39.75 -4.78
C MET A 747 -22.29 -39.42 -4.60
N SER A 748 -21.49 -40.44 -4.29
CA SER A 748 -20.03 -40.28 -4.24
C SER A 748 -19.47 -40.18 -5.66
N PHE A 749 -18.45 -39.34 -5.85
CA PHE A 749 -17.69 -39.29 -7.10
C PHE A 749 -17.11 -40.67 -7.49
N GLU A 750 -16.64 -41.45 -6.53
CA GLU A 750 -16.06 -42.77 -6.79
C GLU A 750 -17.11 -43.74 -7.36
N ASP A 751 -18.33 -43.68 -6.84
CA ASP A 751 -19.44 -44.51 -7.31
C ASP A 751 -19.89 -44.12 -8.72
N LEU A 752 -19.93 -42.81 -9.02
CA LEU A 752 -20.25 -42.31 -10.36
C LEU A 752 -19.17 -42.71 -11.37
N LYS A 753 -17.90 -42.57 -11.01
CA LYS A 753 -16.78 -42.98 -11.87
C LYS A 753 -16.76 -44.48 -12.14
N ALA A 754 -17.11 -45.31 -11.16
CA ALA A 754 -17.19 -46.76 -11.32
C ALA A 754 -18.40 -47.22 -12.15
N ALA A 755 -19.54 -46.55 -12.02
CA ALA A 755 -20.77 -46.92 -12.73
C ALA A 755 -20.90 -46.28 -14.12
N GLY A 756 -20.15 -45.20 -14.40
CA GLY A 756 -20.09 -44.49 -15.68
C GLY A 756 -21.28 -43.57 -16.00
N SER A 757 -22.44 -43.75 -15.37
CA SER A 757 -23.59 -42.86 -15.53
C SER A 757 -24.47 -42.79 -14.29
N GLU A 758 -25.20 -41.69 -14.10
CA GLU A 758 -26.11 -41.52 -12.97
C GLU A 758 -27.21 -42.59 -12.92
N ASN A 759 -27.74 -43.00 -14.09
CA ASN A 759 -28.73 -44.06 -14.18
C ASN A 759 -28.19 -45.41 -13.67
N ALA A 760 -26.91 -45.70 -13.96
CA ALA A 760 -26.26 -46.91 -13.46
C ALA A 760 -26.01 -46.83 -11.95
N VAL A 761 -25.64 -45.67 -11.40
CA VAL A 761 -25.51 -45.45 -9.94
C VAL A 761 -26.86 -45.65 -9.24
N ARG A 762 -27.94 -45.12 -9.83
CA ARG A 762 -29.31 -45.26 -9.32
C ARG A 762 -29.78 -46.71 -9.36
N ALA A 763 -29.53 -47.43 -10.47
CA ALA A 763 -29.84 -48.85 -10.60
C ALA A 763 -29.05 -49.73 -9.61
N ALA A 764 -27.81 -49.34 -9.29
CA ALA A 764 -26.98 -49.99 -8.27
C ALA A 764 -27.39 -49.66 -6.82
N GLY A 765 -28.39 -48.80 -6.60
CA GLY A 765 -28.86 -48.40 -5.27
C GLY A 765 -27.87 -47.53 -4.48
N LYS A 766 -26.86 -46.97 -5.16
CA LYS A 766 -25.80 -46.14 -4.54
C LYS A 766 -26.16 -44.66 -4.43
N LEU A 767 -27.23 -44.23 -5.09
CA LEU A 767 -27.80 -42.90 -4.93
C LEU A 767 -28.55 -42.82 -3.59
N SER A 768 -27.97 -42.11 -2.61
CA SER A 768 -28.51 -42.01 -1.27
C SER A 768 -29.34 -40.74 -1.09
N GLN A 769 -30.55 -40.86 -0.54
CA GLN A 769 -31.30 -39.71 -0.05
C GLN A 769 -30.85 -39.38 1.38
N LYS A 770 -30.25 -38.21 1.56
CA LYS A 770 -29.71 -37.74 2.83
C LYS A 770 -30.60 -36.65 3.43
N GLY A 771 -30.85 -36.78 4.74
CA GLY A 771 -31.64 -35.83 5.52
C GLY A 771 -30.79 -34.71 6.14
N LYS A 772 -31.42 -33.92 7.02
CA LYS A 772 -30.83 -32.70 7.62
C LYS A 772 -29.58 -32.93 8.46
N THR A 773 -29.37 -34.14 8.97
CA THR A 773 -28.24 -34.49 9.84
C THR A 773 -27.02 -35.00 9.09
N TYR A 774 -27.10 -35.14 7.76
CA TYR A 774 -25.96 -35.58 6.96
C TYR A 774 -24.92 -34.48 6.88
N GLU A 775 -23.67 -34.83 7.16
CA GLU A 775 -22.50 -33.97 6.96
C GLU A 775 -21.91 -34.25 5.59
N MET A 776 -21.64 -33.17 4.86
CA MET A 776 -21.13 -33.27 3.51
C MET A 776 -19.71 -33.83 3.50
N VAL A 777 -19.44 -34.71 2.54
CA VAL A 777 -18.12 -35.27 2.29
C VAL A 777 -17.50 -34.58 1.07
N ASP A 778 -16.17 -34.41 1.09
CA ASP A 778 -15.46 -33.81 -0.04
C ASP A 778 -15.61 -34.68 -1.30
N GLY A 779 -16.04 -34.07 -2.39
CA GLY A 779 -16.31 -34.74 -3.66
C GLY A 779 -17.72 -35.34 -3.78
N ASP A 780 -18.61 -35.11 -2.81
CA ASP A 780 -20.02 -35.46 -2.95
C ASP A 780 -20.62 -34.74 -4.16
N ILE A 781 -21.43 -35.46 -4.93
CA ILE A 781 -22.23 -34.90 -6.02
C ILE A 781 -23.66 -34.83 -5.50
N ALA A 782 -24.18 -33.61 -5.38
CA ALA A 782 -25.43 -33.34 -4.69
C ALA A 782 -26.49 -32.77 -5.64
N HIS A 783 -27.72 -33.24 -5.47
CA HIS A 783 -28.91 -32.68 -6.08
C HIS A 783 -29.96 -32.40 -4.98
N TRP A 784 -30.34 -31.13 -4.83
CA TRP A 784 -31.15 -30.67 -3.71
C TRP A 784 -32.64 -30.65 -4.04
N LYS A 785 -33.47 -31.21 -3.15
CA LYS A 785 -34.93 -31.10 -3.22
C LYS A 785 -35.43 -30.15 -2.14
N ALA A 786 -36.04 -29.05 -2.58
CA ALA A 786 -36.79 -28.13 -1.73
C ALA A 786 -38.29 -28.40 -1.83
N GLY A 787 -39.00 -28.18 -0.72
CA GLY A 787 -40.47 -28.18 -0.71
C GLY A 787 -41.02 -26.97 -1.46
N ALA A 788 -42.21 -27.12 -2.05
CA ALA A 788 -42.94 -26.02 -2.68
C ALA A 788 -43.26 -24.91 -1.68
#